data_AF-A0A7Y2T373-F1
#
_entry.id   AF-A0A7Y2T373-F1
#
_cell.length_a   1.000
_cell.length_b   1.000
_cell.length_c   1.000
_cell.angle_alpha   90.00
_cell.angle_beta   90.00
_cell.angle_gamma   90.00
#
_symmetry.space_group_name_H-M   'P 1'
#
loop_
_entity.id
_entity.type
_entity.pdbx_description
1 polymer ?
#
loop_
_entity_poly.entity_id
_entity_poly.type
_entity_poly.pdbx_seq_one_letter_code
_entity_poly.pdbx_strand_id
1 'polypeptide(L)'
;MEVLGQISQKAKRHTLKEYIRLAISFFLTLALLSLYQYIRLYAEGVLDAVFSRSLLLSFLHHAGYASLVALLLAFVFNYLENRSMGRGFRVVRFIFWLLLVTEGILMEYYLQYYEILGTGFWNRYFALTTFGKFILLFGGYAIACAIWLHVFYRLTSSVYRMISRMYPFTLILLSLFLATLTTNKKPVNENKTQHLVLAAADEVFTFNTYEGNVEFPLMRPFSSNDQLGDYLNLEDQKPNLVFIVVDGLGSEFVGDDGMYQDFTPFLNSLAHSSLYWPNNLSNTGENYAALPTILGSLPFGEYGFTNLEAPINRQTLFGILKKNGYQTAFYYGGNSALNQLDRFLFEERVDLVVDQKSFGDDYKRQKKDRAGISLGYPDKELYRNWASGNIPTAQPKLEVFLTLSSQSPFLIPDAQAYKAKVDGILKKSTLPSHIRKRIKRNKELFASILYSDDALKSLIRKYSTLPEYQNTLFVITGSHSATELPGADPLERYQVPLFIYSPMVKKPLRIKKLVSHADITPSLVQLLYENYNIQIPERVAWMGDDLVGKRVFDPDKRIPLYRYGKGIKDYISGRHFISDNKLFKLEAGLAAVELRNASLKDSIKVKLNEFRAINQYVTTKDKLLPERYSLFTNVLKAPTKEEQVWINSVFNGPDYDDAYDTARRLALDGDKERALLLCRFILNKVPGHVDTEILMGRIYGWEGKYEMASELLERTVQKYPIYVDAYLALLDIYHWSGQNNKVLLLERKLKFHGINSNEVKVKLKRAKDLLKQDEDKASLAQETKESAPVMIGKGI
;
A
#
# COMPACT_ATOMS: atom_id res chain seq x y z
N MET A 1 -61.59 -54.09 -1.92
CA MET A 1 -62.11 -52.71 -1.88
C MET A 1 -61.60 -52.00 -0.62
N GLU A 2 -60.30 -52.12 -0.36
CA GLU A 2 -59.49 -51.43 0.64
C GLU A 2 -58.05 -51.56 0.10
N VAL A 3 -57.15 -50.61 0.38
CA VAL A 3 -55.77 -50.52 -0.18
C VAL A 3 -55.60 -49.80 -1.55
N LEU A 4 -56.50 -48.89 -1.92
CA LEU A 4 -56.20 -47.82 -2.92
C LEU A 4 -56.45 -46.40 -2.37
N GLY A 5 -56.40 -46.25 -1.05
CA GLY A 5 -56.66 -44.99 -0.34
C GLY A 5 -55.42 -44.29 0.21
N GLN A 6 -54.21 -44.81 -0.03
CA GLN A 6 -52.98 -44.23 0.50
C GLN A 6 -51.88 -44.38 -0.54
N ILE A 7 -51.64 -43.33 -1.33
CA ILE A 7 -50.40 -42.88 -1.99
C ILE A 7 -50.85 -41.97 -3.14
N SER A 8 -51.22 -40.73 -2.81
CA SER A 8 -50.93 -39.52 -3.61
C SER A 8 -51.52 -38.31 -2.88
N GLN A 9 -50.88 -37.89 -1.77
CA GLN A 9 -50.89 -36.45 -1.48
C GLN A 9 -50.11 -35.79 -2.63
N LYS A 10 -50.79 -35.50 -3.74
CA LYS A 10 -50.24 -34.73 -4.86
C LYS A 10 -49.71 -33.43 -4.30
N ALA A 11 -48.39 -33.26 -4.33
CA ALA A 11 -47.74 -31.99 -4.02
C ALA A 11 -48.40 -30.89 -4.87
N LYS A 12 -49.10 -29.96 -4.21
CA LYS A 12 -49.85 -28.89 -4.86
C LYS A 12 -48.86 -27.89 -5.45
N ARG A 13 -49.08 -27.47 -6.71
CA ARG A 13 -48.28 -26.40 -7.35
C ARG A 13 -48.31 -25.15 -6.50
N HIS A 14 -47.15 -24.51 -6.35
CA HIS A 14 -47.10 -23.27 -5.62
C HIS A 14 -47.74 -22.14 -6.44
N THR A 15 -48.54 -21.31 -5.77
CA THR A 15 -49.26 -20.21 -6.39
C THR A 15 -48.49 -18.90 -6.27
N LEU A 16 -48.88 -17.89 -7.06
CA LEU A 16 -48.34 -16.53 -6.93
C LEU A 16 -48.50 -15.97 -5.50
N LYS A 17 -49.54 -16.42 -4.78
CA LYS A 17 -49.74 -16.11 -3.36
C LYS A 17 -48.59 -16.60 -2.47
N GLU A 18 -48.10 -17.81 -2.70
CA GLU A 18 -46.98 -18.36 -1.92
C GLU A 18 -45.66 -17.71 -2.32
N TYR A 19 -45.50 -17.37 -3.60
CA TYR A 19 -44.40 -16.56 -4.09
C TYR A 19 -44.35 -15.17 -3.42
N ILE A 20 -45.46 -14.44 -3.37
CA ILE A 20 -45.53 -13.10 -2.74
C ILE A 20 -45.19 -13.19 -1.24
N ARG A 21 -45.70 -14.20 -0.54
CA ARG A 21 -45.33 -14.43 0.87
C ARG A 21 -43.84 -14.64 1.06
N LEU A 22 -43.22 -15.38 0.16
CA LEU A 22 -41.78 -15.63 0.17
C LEU A 22 -41.00 -14.32 -0.08
N ALA A 23 -41.43 -13.48 -1.01
CA ALA A 23 -40.83 -12.16 -1.24
C ALA A 23 -40.98 -11.20 -0.04
N ILE A 24 -42.14 -11.19 0.64
CA ILE A 24 -42.34 -10.42 1.88
C ILE A 24 -41.40 -10.93 2.97
N SER A 25 -41.24 -12.25 3.06
CA SER A 25 -40.33 -12.87 4.05
C SER A 25 -38.88 -12.48 3.79
N PHE A 26 -38.46 -12.43 2.53
CA PHE A 26 -37.15 -11.92 2.12
C PHE A 26 -36.93 -10.47 2.57
N PHE A 27 -37.89 -9.58 2.32
CA PHE A 27 -37.82 -8.20 2.81
C PHE A 27 -37.73 -8.11 4.34
N LEU A 28 -38.55 -8.87 5.07
CA LEU A 28 -38.52 -8.86 6.54
C LEU A 28 -37.18 -9.35 7.09
N THR A 29 -36.55 -10.35 6.44
CA THR A 29 -35.19 -10.77 6.82
C THR A 29 -34.15 -9.70 6.51
N LEU A 30 -34.24 -8.99 5.38
CA LEU A 30 -33.37 -7.83 5.10
C LEU A 30 -33.54 -6.72 6.16
N ALA A 31 -34.78 -6.41 6.55
CA ALA A 31 -35.05 -5.43 7.60
C ALA A 31 -34.45 -5.86 8.96
N LEU A 32 -34.51 -7.16 9.29
CA LEU A 32 -33.88 -7.71 10.49
C LEU A 32 -32.34 -7.58 10.45
N LEU A 33 -31.72 -7.87 9.31
CA LEU A 33 -30.27 -7.64 9.11
C LEU A 33 -29.93 -6.16 9.29
N SER A 34 -30.71 -5.24 8.71
CA SER A 34 -30.52 -3.80 8.91
C SER A 34 -30.70 -3.40 10.37
N LEU A 35 -31.64 -3.97 11.12
CA LEU A 35 -31.79 -3.68 12.55
C LEU A 35 -30.55 -4.14 13.33
N TYR A 36 -30.04 -5.34 13.03
CA TYR A 36 -28.79 -5.85 13.61
C TYR A 36 -27.61 -4.92 13.32
N GLN A 37 -27.46 -4.44 12.08
CA GLN A 37 -26.42 -3.47 11.71
C GLN A 37 -26.49 -2.21 12.58
N TYR A 38 -27.67 -1.62 12.78
CA TYR A 38 -27.82 -0.39 13.57
C TYR A 38 -27.57 -0.62 15.06
N ILE A 39 -27.96 -1.79 15.60
CA ILE A 39 -27.61 -2.20 16.97
C ILE A 39 -26.09 -2.30 17.12
N ARG A 40 -25.41 -2.95 16.17
CA ARG A 40 -23.95 -3.07 16.13
C ARG A 40 -23.26 -1.71 16.07
N LEU A 41 -23.67 -0.84 15.15
CA LEU A 41 -23.09 0.51 15.01
C LEU A 41 -23.30 1.38 16.26
N TYR A 42 -24.43 1.27 16.95
CA TYR A 42 -24.65 1.91 18.26
C TYR A 42 -23.77 1.30 19.36
N ALA A 43 -23.66 -0.03 19.34
CA ALA A 43 -22.76 -0.81 20.18
C ALA A 43 -21.26 -0.65 19.82
N GLU A 44 -20.92 0.01 18.72
CA GLU A 44 -19.56 0.45 18.33
C GLU A 44 -19.37 1.95 18.54
N GLY A 45 -20.46 2.71 18.62
CA GLY A 45 -20.47 4.13 19.05
C GLY A 45 -20.39 5.07 17.86
N VAL A 46 -20.73 4.52 16.70
CA VAL A 46 -20.82 5.19 15.42
C VAL A 46 -22.16 5.93 15.32
N LEU A 47 -23.22 5.40 15.96
CA LEU A 47 -24.54 6.02 16.02
C LEU A 47 -24.91 6.42 17.45
N ASP A 48 -25.66 7.51 17.57
CA ASP A 48 -26.24 7.98 18.84
C ASP A 48 -27.52 7.25 19.24
N ALA A 49 -28.23 6.66 18.27
CA ALA A 49 -29.45 5.89 18.48
C ALA A 49 -29.62 4.80 17.41
N VAL A 50 -30.22 3.68 17.81
CA VAL A 50 -30.60 2.58 16.89
C VAL A 50 -31.78 2.99 16.01
N PHE A 51 -32.87 3.45 16.63
CA PHE A 51 -34.06 3.92 15.92
C PHE A 51 -33.87 5.36 15.46
N SER A 52 -33.47 5.52 14.20
CA SER A 52 -33.18 6.82 13.60
C SER A 52 -33.89 6.97 12.25
N ARG A 53 -33.96 8.21 11.74
CA ARG A 53 -34.40 8.47 10.36
C ARG A 53 -33.61 7.64 9.33
N SER A 54 -32.33 7.38 9.61
CA SER A 54 -31.48 6.57 8.75
C SER A 54 -31.92 5.10 8.70
N LEU A 55 -32.37 4.52 9.82
CA LEU A 55 -32.92 3.16 9.84
C LEU A 55 -34.19 3.05 9.00
N LEU A 56 -35.07 4.07 9.07
CA LEU A 56 -36.28 4.12 8.24
C LEU A 56 -35.94 4.20 6.75
N LEU A 57 -34.94 5.00 6.38
CA LEU A 57 -34.42 5.05 5.00
C LEU A 57 -33.83 3.69 4.57
N SER A 58 -33.15 2.99 5.48
CA SER A 58 -32.62 1.64 5.21
C SER A 58 -33.74 0.66 4.88
N PHE A 59 -34.82 0.64 5.68
CA PHE A 59 -36.00 -0.18 5.39
C PHE A 59 -36.65 0.19 4.06
N LEU A 60 -36.73 1.48 3.73
CA LEU A 60 -37.25 1.93 2.44
C LEU A 60 -36.39 1.40 1.27
N HIS A 61 -35.06 1.51 1.35
CA HIS A 61 -34.15 1.01 0.32
C HIS A 61 -34.21 -0.52 0.18
N HIS A 62 -34.27 -1.26 1.29
CA HIS A 62 -34.47 -2.71 1.27
C HIS A 62 -35.82 -3.10 0.66
N ALA A 63 -36.88 -2.33 0.91
CA ALA A 63 -38.18 -2.56 0.30
C ALA A 63 -38.13 -2.39 -1.23
N GLY A 64 -37.49 -1.32 -1.72
CA GLY A 64 -37.29 -1.11 -3.16
C GLY A 64 -36.45 -2.22 -3.80
N TYR A 65 -35.34 -2.61 -3.17
CA TYR A 65 -34.50 -3.73 -3.64
C TYR A 65 -35.28 -5.05 -3.70
N ALA A 66 -35.97 -5.42 -2.61
CA ALA A 66 -36.75 -6.64 -2.54
C ALA A 66 -37.88 -6.67 -3.59
N SER A 67 -38.51 -5.52 -3.86
CA SER A 67 -39.53 -5.37 -4.90
C SER A 67 -38.97 -5.63 -6.29
N LEU A 68 -37.81 -5.06 -6.62
CA LEU A 68 -37.15 -5.23 -7.91
C LEU A 68 -36.72 -6.69 -8.13
N VAL A 69 -36.08 -7.30 -7.12
CA VAL A 69 -35.65 -8.70 -7.19
C VAL A 69 -36.87 -9.63 -7.31
N ALA A 70 -37.94 -9.38 -6.55
CA ALA A 70 -39.17 -10.15 -6.65
C ALA A 70 -39.83 -9.99 -8.04
N LEU A 71 -39.81 -8.80 -8.64
CA LEU A 71 -40.34 -8.64 -9.99
C LEU A 71 -39.56 -9.50 -11.00
N LEU A 72 -38.22 -9.47 -10.96
CA LEU A 72 -37.36 -10.25 -11.85
C LEU A 72 -37.52 -11.76 -11.63
N LEU A 73 -37.56 -12.20 -10.37
CA LEU A 73 -37.69 -13.63 -10.03
C LEU A 73 -39.10 -14.18 -10.22
N ALA A 74 -40.14 -13.35 -10.39
CA ALA A 74 -41.48 -13.81 -10.71
C ALA A 74 -41.53 -14.53 -12.07
N PHE A 75 -40.76 -14.05 -13.05
CA PHE A 75 -40.63 -14.71 -14.36
C PHE A 75 -39.95 -16.08 -14.23
N VAL A 76 -38.85 -16.15 -13.46
CA VAL A 76 -38.12 -17.40 -13.18
C VAL A 76 -39.00 -18.39 -12.42
N PHE A 77 -39.72 -17.92 -11.41
CA PHE A 77 -40.69 -18.71 -10.65
C PHE A 77 -41.73 -19.33 -11.58
N ASN A 78 -42.43 -18.51 -12.36
CA ASN A 78 -43.50 -18.97 -13.25
C ASN A 78 -42.96 -19.97 -14.28
N TYR A 79 -41.82 -19.68 -14.90
CA TYR A 79 -41.21 -20.56 -15.89
C TYR A 79 -40.84 -21.94 -15.31
N LEU A 80 -40.16 -21.97 -14.16
CA LEU A 80 -39.71 -23.22 -13.54
C LEU A 80 -40.83 -24.00 -12.87
N GLU A 81 -41.79 -23.33 -12.24
CA GLU A 81 -42.96 -23.97 -11.61
C GLU A 81 -43.89 -24.60 -12.67
N ASN A 82 -43.96 -24.00 -13.87
CA ASN A 82 -44.66 -24.58 -15.02
C ASN A 82 -43.95 -25.81 -15.59
N ARG A 83 -42.61 -25.87 -15.51
CA ARG A 83 -41.80 -27.02 -15.95
C ARG A 83 -41.86 -28.20 -14.98
N SER A 84 -41.86 -27.93 -13.67
CA SER A 84 -41.95 -28.98 -12.66
C SER A 84 -42.41 -28.45 -11.31
N MET A 85 -43.33 -29.20 -10.72
CA MET A 85 -44.00 -28.84 -9.46
C MET A 85 -42.98 -28.62 -8.33
N GLY A 86 -43.07 -27.48 -7.68
CA GLY A 86 -42.21 -27.07 -6.57
C GLY A 86 -40.76 -26.75 -6.95
N ARG A 87 -40.35 -26.84 -8.23
CA ARG A 87 -39.00 -26.42 -8.63
C ARG A 87 -38.86 -24.90 -8.60
N GLY A 88 -39.85 -24.16 -9.14
CA GLY A 88 -39.81 -22.69 -9.13
C GLY A 88 -39.75 -22.14 -7.73
N PHE A 89 -40.61 -22.64 -6.84
CA PHE A 89 -40.61 -22.21 -5.43
C PHE A 89 -39.28 -22.51 -4.72
N ARG A 90 -38.73 -23.72 -4.87
CA ARG A 90 -37.45 -24.10 -4.25
C ARG A 90 -36.28 -23.27 -4.76
N VAL A 91 -36.21 -23.05 -6.08
CA VAL A 91 -35.14 -22.26 -6.70
C VAL A 91 -35.21 -20.81 -6.25
N VAL A 92 -36.39 -20.17 -6.27
CA VAL A 92 -36.51 -18.79 -5.79
C VAL A 92 -36.20 -18.68 -4.29
N ARG A 93 -36.68 -19.63 -3.47
CA ARG A 93 -36.35 -19.65 -2.04
C ARG A 93 -34.84 -19.75 -1.82
N PHE A 94 -34.16 -20.58 -2.60
CA PHE A 94 -32.71 -20.70 -2.57
C PHE A 94 -32.02 -19.40 -3.00
N ILE A 95 -32.46 -18.76 -4.08
CA ILE A 95 -31.90 -17.48 -4.55
C ILE A 95 -32.08 -16.38 -3.49
N PHE A 96 -33.28 -16.24 -2.91
CA PHE A 96 -33.49 -15.27 -1.83
C PHE A 96 -32.61 -15.55 -0.61
N TRP A 97 -32.48 -16.82 -0.23
CA TRP A 97 -31.56 -17.20 0.83
C TRP A 97 -30.11 -16.82 0.51
N LEU A 98 -29.64 -17.11 -0.71
CA LEU A 98 -28.30 -16.73 -1.16
C LEU A 98 -28.08 -15.22 -1.09
N LEU A 99 -29.03 -14.42 -1.59
CA LEU A 99 -28.96 -12.96 -1.54
C LEU A 99 -28.96 -12.41 -0.10
N LEU A 100 -29.68 -13.05 0.83
CA LEU A 100 -29.64 -12.68 2.25
C LEU A 100 -28.27 -12.97 2.87
N VAL A 101 -27.68 -14.12 2.54
CA VAL A 101 -26.33 -14.49 2.99
C VAL A 101 -25.31 -13.50 2.44
N THR A 102 -25.40 -13.16 1.15
CA THR A 102 -24.56 -12.12 0.53
C THR A 102 -24.73 -10.77 1.24
N GLU A 103 -25.95 -10.30 1.49
CA GLU A 103 -26.18 -9.05 2.21
C GLU A 103 -25.58 -9.09 3.62
N GLY A 104 -25.73 -10.20 4.36
CA GLY A 104 -25.16 -10.37 5.69
C GLY A 104 -23.63 -10.28 5.70
N ILE A 105 -22.97 -10.88 4.71
CA ILE A 105 -21.50 -10.80 4.56
C ILE A 105 -21.06 -9.36 4.23
N LEU A 106 -21.74 -8.71 3.28
CA LEU A 106 -21.43 -7.34 2.91
C LEU A 106 -21.70 -6.36 4.06
N MET A 107 -22.70 -6.66 4.90
CA MET A 107 -22.99 -5.91 6.12
C MET A 107 -21.87 -6.06 7.15
N GLU A 108 -21.35 -7.26 7.39
CA GLU A 108 -20.18 -7.45 8.28
C GLU A 108 -18.96 -6.70 7.77
N TYR A 109 -18.71 -6.74 6.46
CA TYR A 109 -17.67 -5.93 5.85
C TYR A 109 -17.86 -4.43 6.18
N TYR A 110 -19.07 -3.92 6.01
CA TYR A 110 -19.40 -2.54 6.34
C TYR A 110 -19.23 -2.23 7.83
N LEU A 111 -19.57 -3.16 8.74
CA LEU A 111 -19.36 -2.98 10.17
C LEU A 111 -17.87 -2.95 10.53
N GLN A 112 -17.05 -3.71 9.80
CA GLN A 112 -15.62 -3.77 10.05
C GLN A 112 -14.85 -2.56 9.50
N TYR A 113 -15.23 -2.06 8.31
CA TYR A 113 -14.47 -1.04 7.58
C TYR A 113 -15.22 0.29 7.40
N TYR A 114 -16.47 0.39 7.86
CA TYR A 114 -17.37 1.54 7.64
C TYR A 114 -17.54 1.95 6.16
N GLU A 115 -17.31 1.01 5.25
CA GLU A 115 -17.36 1.19 3.81
C GLU A 115 -18.20 0.11 3.13
N ILE A 116 -18.94 0.48 2.09
CA ILE A 116 -19.60 -0.54 1.27
C ILE A 116 -18.57 -1.15 0.33
N LEU A 117 -18.57 -2.48 0.27
CA LEU A 117 -17.72 -3.22 -0.65
C LEU A 117 -18.08 -2.94 -2.12
N GLY A 118 -17.05 -2.82 -2.95
CA GLY A 118 -17.16 -2.69 -4.41
C GLY A 118 -16.60 -3.92 -5.13
N THR A 119 -16.28 -3.79 -6.41
CA THR A 119 -15.88 -4.89 -7.31
C THR A 119 -14.56 -5.57 -6.96
N GLY A 120 -13.70 -4.92 -6.17
CA GLY A 120 -12.44 -5.47 -5.65
C GLY A 120 -12.50 -6.65 -4.68
N PHE A 121 -13.68 -7.23 -4.49
CA PHE A 121 -13.97 -8.30 -3.56
C PHE A 121 -13.02 -9.50 -3.71
N TRP A 122 -12.64 -9.86 -4.94
CA TRP A 122 -11.85 -11.07 -5.19
C TRP A 122 -10.40 -10.97 -4.69
N ASN A 123 -9.83 -9.77 -4.64
CA ASN A 123 -8.38 -9.62 -4.43
C ASN A 123 -7.99 -9.33 -2.97
N ARG A 124 -8.89 -8.77 -2.15
CA ARG A 124 -8.59 -8.44 -0.74
C ARG A 124 -8.63 -9.66 0.19
N TYR A 125 -9.27 -10.75 -0.22
CA TYR A 125 -9.72 -11.80 0.69
C TYR A 125 -8.96 -13.13 0.62
N PHE A 126 -8.04 -13.29 -0.32
CA PHE A 126 -7.13 -14.44 -0.39
C PHE A 126 -5.83 -14.25 0.41
N ALA A 127 -5.79 -13.34 1.39
CA ALA A 127 -4.83 -13.46 2.47
C ALA A 127 -5.24 -14.65 3.37
N LEU A 128 -4.43 -15.71 3.35
CA LEU A 128 -4.66 -17.05 3.94
C LEU A 128 -5.18 -17.07 5.39
N THR A 129 -5.07 -15.98 6.14
CA THR A 129 -5.50 -15.85 7.54
C THR A 129 -6.99 -15.53 7.73
N THR A 130 -7.65 -15.00 6.70
CA THR A 130 -9.03 -14.50 6.79
C THR A 130 -10.07 -15.57 6.40
N PHE A 131 -9.65 -16.57 5.62
CA PHE A 131 -10.53 -17.59 5.05
C PHE A 131 -11.23 -18.46 6.12
N GLY A 132 -10.53 -18.83 7.21
CA GLY A 132 -11.11 -19.63 8.29
C GLY A 132 -12.18 -18.90 9.11
N LYS A 133 -11.97 -17.62 9.42
CA LYS A 133 -13.00 -16.76 10.06
C LYS A 133 -14.20 -16.57 9.14
N PHE A 134 -13.95 -16.48 7.83
CA PHE A 134 -15.00 -16.31 6.85
C PHE A 134 -15.92 -17.52 6.74
N ILE A 135 -15.41 -18.76 6.74
CA ILE A 135 -16.26 -19.96 6.71
C ILE A 135 -17.18 -20.02 7.93
N LEU A 136 -16.68 -19.66 9.11
CA LEU A 136 -17.47 -19.62 10.34
C LEU A 136 -18.55 -18.54 10.31
N LEU A 137 -18.21 -17.32 9.85
CA LEU A 137 -19.18 -16.24 9.68
C LEU A 137 -20.21 -16.58 8.60
N PHE A 138 -19.77 -17.12 7.45
CA PHE A 138 -20.61 -17.58 6.36
C PHE A 138 -21.61 -18.64 6.85
N GLY A 139 -21.13 -19.66 7.57
CA GLY A 139 -21.98 -20.69 8.17
C GLY A 139 -23.01 -20.10 9.13
N GLY A 140 -22.61 -19.16 9.98
CA GLY A 140 -23.50 -18.46 10.91
C GLY A 140 -24.61 -17.69 10.19
N TYR A 141 -24.26 -16.86 9.20
CA TYR A 141 -25.22 -16.09 8.41
C TYR A 141 -26.12 -16.97 7.55
N ALA A 142 -25.56 -18.02 6.94
CA ALA A 142 -26.30 -19.04 6.19
C ALA A 142 -27.43 -19.65 7.01
N ILE A 143 -27.11 -20.10 8.22
CA ILE A 143 -28.08 -20.71 9.13
C ILE A 143 -29.10 -19.68 9.62
N ALA A 144 -28.64 -18.51 10.08
CA ALA A 144 -29.52 -17.47 10.58
C ALA A 144 -30.51 -16.97 9.52
N CYS A 145 -30.05 -16.71 8.30
CA CYS A 145 -30.90 -16.28 7.18
C CYS A 145 -31.91 -17.37 6.80
N ALA A 146 -31.52 -18.64 6.79
CA ALA A 146 -32.45 -19.74 6.51
C ALA A 146 -33.55 -19.85 7.57
N ILE A 147 -33.19 -19.74 8.86
CA ILE A 147 -34.13 -19.78 9.99
C ILE A 147 -35.10 -18.61 9.88
N TRP A 148 -34.62 -17.38 9.77
CA TRP A 148 -35.48 -16.20 9.75
C TRP A 148 -36.35 -16.11 8.50
N LEU A 149 -35.83 -16.50 7.33
CA LEU A 149 -36.64 -16.60 6.12
C LEU A 149 -37.79 -17.60 6.30
N HIS A 150 -37.54 -18.73 6.99
CA HIS A 150 -38.58 -19.72 7.30
C HIS A 150 -39.60 -19.20 8.33
N VAL A 151 -39.12 -18.57 9.40
CA VAL A 151 -39.96 -17.99 10.46
C VAL A 151 -40.89 -16.93 9.89
N PHE A 152 -40.37 -15.97 9.13
CA PHE A 152 -41.20 -14.95 8.48
C PHE A 152 -42.15 -15.55 7.45
N TYR A 153 -41.74 -16.59 6.72
CA TYR A 153 -42.64 -17.29 5.81
C TYR A 153 -43.82 -17.94 6.55
N ARG A 154 -43.61 -18.50 7.75
CA ARG A 154 -44.72 -18.99 8.59
C ARG A 154 -45.59 -17.85 9.10
N LEU A 155 -45.00 -16.77 9.59
CA LEU A 155 -45.75 -15.62 10.14
C LEU A 155 -46.64 -14.96 9.08
N THR A 156 -46.14 -14.80 7.85
CA THR A 156 -46.91 -14.21 6.75
C THR A 156 -48.15 -15.04 6.38
N SER A 157 -48.22 -16.33 6.71
CA SER A 157 -49.41 -17.17 6.44
C SER A 157 -50.67 -16.67 7.15
N SER A 158 -50.51 -16.15 8.38
CA SER A 158 -51.59 -15.65 9.22
C SER A 158 -52.10 -14.29 8.73
N VAL A 159 -51.19 -13.44 8.24
CA VAL A 159 -51.47 -12.04 7.89
C VAL A 159 -51.81 -11.84 6.41
N TYR A 160 -51.49 -12.79 5.53
CA TYR A 160 -51.66 -12.63 4.08
C TYR A 160 -53.10 -12.36 3.63
N ARG A 161 -54.12 -12.88 4.33
CA ARG A 161 -55.53 -12.59 4.02
C ARG A 161 -55.87 -11.10 4.14
N MET A 162 -55.16 -10.38 5.00
CA MET A 162 -55.28 -8.92 5.17
C MET A 162 -54.53 -8.19 4.04
N ILE A 163 -53.30 -8.61 3.74
CA ILE A 163 -52.42 -7.99 2.73
C ILE A 163 -52.96 -8.15 1.30
N SER A 164 -53.55 -9.30 0.98
CA SER A 164 -54.03 -9.62 -0.39
C SER A 164 -55.35 -8.97 -0.80
N ARG A 165 -56.09 -8.34 0.13
CA ARG A 165 -57.30 -7.56 -0.18
C ARG A 165 -57.01 -6.12 -0.59
N MET A 166 -55.75 -5.70 -0.53
CA MET A 166 -55.32 -4.37 -0.90
C MET A 166 -54.82 -4.37 -2.36
N TYR A 167 -55.72 -4.13 -3.32
CA TYR A 167 -55.32 -3.62 -4.65
C TYR A 167 -54.36 -2.40 -4.58
N PRO A 168 -54.37 -1.55 -3.52
CA PRO A 168 -53.32 -0.55 -3.31
C PRO A 168 -51.95 -1.11 -2.87
N PHE A 169 -51.78 -2.38 -2.51
CA PHE A 169 -50.49 -2.89 -2.01
C PHE A 169 -49.41 -2.91 -3.09
N THR A 170 -49.75 -3.29 -4.32
CA THR A 170 -48.82 -3.24 -5.46
C THR A 170 -48.48 -1.79 -5.83
N LEU A 171 -49.44 -0.87 -5.76
CA LEU A 171 -49.22 0.57 -5.94
C LEU A 171 -48.37 1.19 -4.82
N ILE A 172 -48.51 0.73 -3.58
CA ILE A 172 -47.67 1.11 -2.45
C ILE A 172 -46.26 0.58 -2.65
N LEU A 173 -46.08 -0.69 -3.07
CA LEU A 173 -44.77 -1.27 -3.36
C LEU A 173 -44.08 -0.52 -4.51
N LEU A 174 -44.83 -0.19 -5.56
CA LEU A 174 -44.35 0.59 -6.70
C LEU A 174 -44.02 2.03 -6.28
N SER A 175 -44.85 2.66 -5.45
CA SER A 175 -44.59 4.00 -4.88
C SER A 175 -43.36 4.01 -3.97
N LEU A 176 -43.17 2.97 -3.14
CA LEU A 176 -41.98 2.81 -2.30
C LEU A 176 -40.75 2.60 -3.17
N PHE A 177 -40.85 1.77 -4.22
CA PHE A 177 -39.78 1.59 -5.21
C PHE A 177 -39.43 2.92 -5.92
N LEU A 178 -40.42 3.66 -6.42
CA LEU A 178 -40.24 5.00 -7.01
C LEU A 178 -39.60 5.97 -6.01
N ALA A 179 -40.02 5.95 -4.75
CA ALA A 179 -39.42 6.76 -3.70
C ALA A 179 -37.93 6.45 -3.53
N THR A 180 -37.51 5.17 -3.60
CA THR A 180 -36.09 4.80 -3.52
C THR A 180 -35.22 5.37 -4.65
N LEU A 181 -35.80 5.71 -5.81
CA LEU A 181 -35.08 6.33 -6.91
C LEU A 181 -34.75 7.81 -6.63
N THR A 182 -35.49 8.46 -5.72
CA THR A 182 -35.36 9.89 -5.40
C THR A 182 -34.72 10.16 -4.05
N THR A 183 -34.62 9.15 -3.17
CA THR A 183 -34.02 9.31 -1.84
C THR A 183 -32.50 9.23 -1.89
N ASN A 184 -31.83 10.20 -1.24
CA ASN A 184 -30.38 10.21 -1.08
C ASN A 184 -29.92 8.95 -0.31
N LYS A 185 -29.11 8.11 -0.95
CA LYS A 185 -28.47 6.95 -0.33
C LYS A 185 -27.18 7.34 0.39
N LYS A 186 -27.00 6.81 1.59
CA LYS A 186 -25.75 6.86 2.37
C LYS A 186 -25.27 5.44 2.63
N PRO A 187 -23.95 5.22 2.82
CA PRO A 187 -23.41 3.87 3.04
C PRO A 187 -24.13 3.04 4.13
N VAL A 188 -24.53 3.71 5.21
CA VAL A 188 -25.23 3.09 6.35
C VAL A 188 -26.65 2.62 6.04
N ASN A 189 -27.33 3.22 5.06
CA ASN A 189 -28.74 2.95 4.76
C ASN A 189 -28.98 2.39 3.36
N GLU A 190 -27.92 2.16 2.59
CA GLU A 190 -28.01 1.54 1.27
C GLU A 190 -27.97 0.01 1.37
N ASN A 191 -28.75 -0.66 0.50
CA ASN A 191 -28.67 -2.11 0.33
C ASN A 191 -27.34 -2.47 -0.36
N LYS A 192 -26.52 -3.27 0.32
CA LYS A 192 -25.12 -3.49 -0.06
C LYS A 192 -24.99 -4.40 -1.27
N THR A 193 -25.89 -5.38 -1.38
CA THR A 193 -25.98 -6.27 -2.55
C THR A 193 -26.33 -5.47 -3.80
N GLN A 194 -27.33 -4.60 -3.72
CA GLN A 194 -27.69 -3.69 -4.82
C GLN A 194 -26.50 -2.80 -5.22
N HIS A 195 -25.82 -2.19 -4.24
CA HIS A 195 -24.65 -1.36 -4.50
C HIS A 195 -23.55 -2.14 -5.21
N LEU A 196 -23.22 -3.35 -4.75
CA LEU A 196 -22.19 -4.19 -5.35
C LEU A 196 -22.51 -4.54 -6.81
N VAL A 197 -23.76 -4.93 -7.10
CA VAL A 197 -24.20 -5.25 -8.46
C VAL A 197 -24.12 -4.04 -9.38
N LEU A 198 -24.55 -2.86 -8.91
CA LEU A 198 -24.45 -1.63 -9.68
C LEU A 198 -23.00 -1.20 -9.92
N ALA A 199 -22.14 -1.36 -8.92
CA ALA A 199 -20.71 -1.08 -9.05
C ALA A 199 -20.03 -2.03 -10.05
N ALA A 200 -20.41 -3.32 -10.04
CA ALA A 200 -19.93 -4.31 -11.01
C ALA A 200 -20.39 -4.01 -12.43
N ALA A 201 -21.66 -3.62 -12.60
CA ALA A 201 -22.16 -3.19 -13.90
C ALA A 201 -21.39 -1.95 -14.40
N ASP A 202 -21.24 -0.91 -13.56
CA ASP A 202 -20.52 0.32 -13.92
C ASP A 202 -19.09 0.02 -14.39
N GLU A 203 -18.38 -0.85 -13.68
CA GLU A 203 -17.01 -1.25 -14.04
C GLU A 203 -16.94 -2.05 -15.35
N VAL A 204 -17.84 -3.01 -15.57
CA VAL A 204 -17.89 -3.78 -16.83
C VAL A 204 -18.18 -2.88 -18.03
N PHE A 205 -18.97 -1.82 -17.84
CA PHE A 205 -19.32 -0.89 -18.92
C PHE A 205 -18.38 0.33 -19.04
N THR A 206 -17.41 0.52 -18.14
CA THR A 206 -16.38 1.57 -18.29
C THR A 206 -15.12 1.01 -18.96
N PHE A 207 -15.07 1.09 -20.29
CA PHE A 207 -13.84 0.82 -21.04
C PHE A 207 -12.88 2.00 -20.88
N ASN A 208 -11.90 1.89 -19.97
CA ASN A 208 -10.86 2.91 -19.77
C ASN A 208 -9.70 2.71 -20.75
N THR A 209 -9.99 2.69 -22.06
CA THR A 209 -8.93 2.56 -23.07
C THR A 209 -8.29 3.92 -23.33
N TYR A 210 -6.96 3.96 -23.32
CA TYR A 210 -6.22 5.15 -23.71
C TYR A 210 -6.23 5.28 -25.24
N GLU A 211 -6.99 6.26 -25.74
CA GLU A 211 -7.12 6.57 -27.17
C GLU A 211 -6.20 7.73 -27.62
N GLY A 212 -5.34 8.22 -26.73
CA GLY A 212 -4.45 9.34 -27.02
C GLY A 212 -3.29 8.96 -27.96
N ASN A 213 -2.84 9.91 -28.77
CA ASN A 213 -1.73 9.73 -29.70
C ASN A 213 -0.34 9.91 -29.05
N VAL A 214 -0.28 10.36 -27.79
CA VAL A 214 0.98 10.60 -27.08
C VAL A 214 1.48 9.28 -26.48
N GLU A 215 2.66 8.84 -26.87
CA GLU A 215 3.23 7.56 -26.41
C GLU A 215 3.56 7.56 -24.90
N PHE A 216 3.98 8.69 -24.34
CA PHE A 216 4.32 8.83 -22.90
C PHE A 216 3.48 9.96 -22.28
N PRO A 217 2.18 9.73 -21.97
CA PRO A 217 1.24 10.80 -21.62
C PRO A 217 1.53 11.52 -20.30
N LEU A 218 2.30 10.92 -19.38
CA LEU A 218 2.70 11.56 -18.12
C LEU A 218 4.04 12.29 -18.23
N MET A 219 4.75 12.16 -19.35
CA MET A 219 6.07 12.75 -19.51
C MET A 219 6.01 14.25 -19.76
N ARG A 220 6.83 15.00 -19.01
CA ARG A 220 7.02 16.44 -19.17
C ARG A 220 8.48 16.84 -19.01
N PRO A 221 8.91 18.00 -19.56
CA PRO A 221 10.22 18.57 -19.25
C PRO A 221 10.38 18.74 -17.74
N PHE A 222 11.57 18.44 -17.22
CA PHE A 222 11.92 18.84 -15.87
C PHE A 222 11.99 20.37 -15.82
N SER A 223 11.27 20.97 -14.89
CA SER A 223 11.34 22.39 -14.57
C SER A 223 11.57 22.51 -13.08
N SER A 224 12.47 23.42 -12.70
CA SER A 224 12.78 23.67 -11.30
C SER A 224 12.34 25.07 -10.90
N ASN A 225 11.67 25.16 -9.77
CA ASN A 225 11.21 26.37 -9.12
C ASN A 225 11.22 26.13 -7.60
N ASP A 226 12.42 25.90 -7.05
CA ASP A 226 12.58 25.64 -5.62
C ASP A 226 12.02 26.81 -4.79
N GLN A 227 10.96 26.52 -4.03
CA GLN A 227 10.40 27.40 -3.00
C GLN A 227 10.58 26.82 -1.60
N LEU A 228 11.05 25.57 -1.49
CA LEU A 228 11.25 24.92 -0.21
C LEU A 228 12.54 25.44 0.45
N GLY A 229 13.58 25.69 -0.35
CA GLY A 229 14.87 26.25 0.10
C GLY A 229 14.74 27.59 0.83
N ASP A 230 13.74 28.41 0.45
CA ASP A 230 13.46 29.69 1.12
C ASP A 230 13.22 29.55 2.64
N TYR A 231 12.77 28.38 3.09
CA TYR A 231 12.46 28.09 4.49
C TYR A 231 13.60 27.38 5.24
N LEU A 232 14.71 27.08 4.58
CA LEU A 232 15.81 26.29 5.11
C LEU A 232 17.14 27.07 5.08
N ASN A 233 17.92 26.95 6.15
CA ASN A 233 19.32 27.37 6.19
C ASN A 233 20.18 26.20 5.69
N LEU A 234 20.26 26.07 4.37
CA LEU A 234 21.03 25.02 3.72
C LEU A 234 22.54 25.22 3.94
N GLU A 235 23.26 24.13 4.19
CA GLU A 235 24.73 24.09 4.21
C GLU A 235 25.30 23.81 2.82
N ASP A 236 26.60 24.04 2.62
CA ASP A 236 27.29 23.74 1.35
C ASP A 236 27.29 22.24 1.01
N GLN A 237 27.23 21.39 2.03
CA GLN A 237 27.21 19.93 1.88
C GLN A 237 25.77 19.46 1.68
N LYS A 238 25.60 18.49 0.77
CA LYS A 238 24.31 17.85 0.49
C LYS A 238 23.70 17.29 1.80
N PRO A 239 22.43 17.59 2.12
CA PRO A 239 21.81 17.12 3.35
C PRO A 239 21.48 15.63 3.26
N ASN A 240 21.45 14.97 4.42
CA ASN A 240 20.81 13.67 4.56
C ASN A 240 19.28 13.83 4.47
N LEU A 241 18.61 12.86 3.86
CA LEU A 241 17.16 12.77 3.83
C LEU A 241 16.70 11.54 4.61
N VAL A 242 15.88 11.74 5.63
CA VAL A 242 15.33 10.68 6.48
C VAL A 242 13.82 10.70 6.36
N PHE A 243 13.25 9.71 5.69
CA PHE A 243 11.81 9.51 5.56
C PHE A 243 11.31 8.60 6.66
N ILE A 244 10.21 9.01 7.30
CA ILE A 244 9.55 8.22 8.33
C ILE A 244 8.07 8.15 7.96
N VAL A 245 7.68 7.00 7.40
CA VAL A 245 6.32 6.72 6.99
C VAL A 245 5.64 5.90 8.08
N VAL A 246 4.73 6.55 8.81
CA VAL A 246 4.03 5.96 9.95
C VAL A 246 2.76 5.26 9.46
N ASP A 247 2.65 3.95 9.69
CA ASP A 247 1.50 3.17 9.28
C ASP A 247 0.20 3.65 9.96
N GLY A 248 -0.87 3.86 9.20
CA GLY A 248 -2.18 4.24 9.76
C GLY A 248 -2.25 5.59 10.49
N LEU A 249 -1.25 6.47 10.35
CA LEU A 249 -1.26 7.81 10.96
C LEU A 249 -2.05 8.81 10.10
N GLY A 250 -3.31 9.05 10.45
CA GLY A 250 -4.11 10.10 9.82
C GLY A 250 -3.99 11.48 10.49
N SER A 251 -4.42 12.53 9.78
CA SER A 251 -4.40 13.91 10.28
C SER A 251 -5.28 14.11 11.52
N GLU A 252 -6.25 13.22 11.76
CA GLU A 252 -7.08 13.23 12.96
C GLU A 252 -6.27 13.08 14.26
N PHE A 253 -5.06 12.54 14.20
CA PHE A 253 -4.18 12.36 15.35
C PHE A 253 -3.21 13.51 15.59
N VAL A 254 -3.10 14.50 14.70
CA VAL A 254 -1.98 15.44 14.69
C VAL A 254 -2.41 16.91 14.55
N GLY A 255 -1.75 17.78 15.31
CA GLY A 255 -1.90 19.22 15.29
C GLY A 255 -3.14 19.71 16.02
N ASP A 256 -3.22 21.03 16.20
CA ASP A 256 -4.24 21.69 17.03
C ASP A 256 -5.69 21.38 16.60
N ASP A 257 -5.91 21.07 15.33
CA ASP A 257 -7.22 20.77 14.74
C ASP A 257 -7.54 19.26 14.73
N GLY A 258 -6.60 18.40 15.16
CA GLY A 258 -6.76 16.95 15.20
C GLY A 258 -7.71 16.50 16.31
N MET A 259 -8.73 15.71 15.96
CA MET A 259 -9.73 15.19 16.91
C MET A 259 -9.12 14.35 18.04
N TYR A 260 -8.03 13.63 17.75
CA TYR A 260 -7.34 12.72 18.65
C TYR A 260 -5.90 13.18 18.94
N GLN A 261 -5.63 14.48 18.84
CA GLN A 261 -4.28 15.05 18.99
C GLN A 261 -3.57 14.62 20.28
N ASP A 262 -4.28 14.47 21.40
CA ASP A 262 -3.70 14.05 22.69
C ASP A 262 -2.97 12.70 22.67
N PHE A 263 -3.17 11.88 21.62
CA PHE A 263 -2.57 10.57 21.46
C PHE A 263 -1.24 10.58 20.67
N THR A 264 -0.79 11.74 20.17
CA THR A 264 0.54 11.92 19.55
C THR A 264 1.30 13.14 20.10
N PRO A 265 1.56 13.19 21.42
CA PRO A 265 2.16 14.35 22.05
C PRO A 265 3.51 14.75 21.45
N PHE A 266 4.34 13.80 20.99
CA PHE A 266 5.62 14.14 20.35
C PHE A 266 5.41 14.75 18.97
N LEU A 267 4.61 14.13 18.09
CA LEU A 267 4.29 14.68 16.77
C LEU A 267 3.65 16.07 16.85
N ASN A 268 2.78 16.33 17.82
CA ASN A 268 2.24 17.67 18.04
C ASN A 268 3.33 18.68 18.43
N SER A 269 4.24 18.31 19.34
CA SER A 269 5.38 19.17 19.67
C SER A 269 6.27 19.43 18.44
N LEU A 270 6.39 18.44 17.56
CA LEU A 270 7.16 18.53 16.33
C LEU A 270 6.49 19.45 15.30
N ALA A 271 5.15 19.48 15.23
CA ALA A 271 4.38 20.38 14.38
C ALA A 271 4.75 21.86 14.62
N HIS A 272 5.00 22.23 15.88
CA HIS A 272 5.41 23.59 16.26
C HIS A 272 6.91 23.87 16.05
N SER A 273 7.68 22.88 15.59
CA SER A 273 9.13 23.00 15.33
C SER A 273 9.48 22.67 13.87
N SER A 274 8.48 22.53 12.99
CA SER A 274 8.66 22.03 11.62
C SER A 274 7.97 22.94 10.60
N LEU A 275 8.22 22.67 9.31
CA LEU A 275 7.26 22.99 8.26
C LEU A 275 6.18 21.89 8.29
N TYR A 276 4.93 22.28 8.52
CA TYR A 276 3.81 21.36 8.73
C TYR A 276 2.68 21.62 7.73
N TRP A 277 2.29 20.59 6.97
CA TRP A 277 1.17 20.61 6.04
C TRP A 277 -0.02 19.83 6.63
N PRO A 278 -1.03 20.53 7.23
CA PRO A 278 -2.26 19.88 7.69
C PRO A 278 -3.14 19.39 6.53
N ASN A 279 -2.98 19.99 5.35
CA ASN A 279 -3.78 19.71 4.15
C ASN A 279 -3.02 18.79 3.18
N ASN A 280 -2.31 17.79 3.71
CA ASN A 280 -1.65 16.77 2.92
C ASN A 280 -2.56 15.53 2.77
N LEU A 281 -2.54 14.95 1.58
CA LEU A 281 -3.28 13.74 1.26
C LEU A 281 -2.34 12.59 0.89
N SER A 282 -2.59 11.42 1.47
CA SER A 282 -2.16 10.19 0.86
C SER A 282 -2.94 9.95 -0.42
N ASN A 283 -2.24 9.59 -1.48
CA ASN A 283 -2.88 9.23 -2.74
C ASN A 283 -3.60 7.88 -2.69
N THR A 284 -3.56 7.18 -1.54
CA THR A 284 -4.11 5.84 -1.35
C THR A 284 -4.64 5.67 0.07
N GLY A 285 -5.57 4.74 0.26
CA GLY A 285 -6.01 4.29 1.58
C GLY A 285 -5.23 3.08 2.13
N GLU A 286 -4.06 2.76 1.55
CA GLU A 286 -3.27 1.58 1.87
C GLU A 286 -1.78 1.90 1.92
N ASN A 287 -1.05 1.21 2.79
CA ASN A 287 0.38 1.43 2.99
C ASN A 287 1.24 1.14 1.74
N TYR A 288 1.09 -0.04 1.15
CA TYR A 288 1.99 -0.52 0.10
C TYR A 288 1.94 0.33 -1.18
N ALA A 289 0.81 0.99 -1.46
CA ALA A 289 0.67 1.90 -2.61
C ALA A 289 1.16 3.33 -2.31
N ALA A 290 1.39 3.68 -1.03
CA ALA A 290 1.81 5.02 -0.63
C ALA A 290 3.30 5.22 -0.96
N LEU A 291 4.16 4.25 -0.67
CA LEU A 291 5.61 4.35 -0.87
C LEU A 291 6.03 4.71 -2.31
N PRO A 292 5.55 4.04 -3.37
CA PRO A 292 5.88 4.42 -4.75
C PRO A 292 5.45 5.86 -5.08
N THR A 293 4.35 6.33 -4.49
CA THR A 293 3.87 7.70 -4.70
C THR A 293 4.73 8.71 -3.95
N ILE A 294 5.07 8.45 -2.68
CA ILE A 294 5.93 9.31 -1.86
C ILE A 294 7.32 9.45 -2.50
N LEU A 295 7.92 8.33 -2.88
CA LEU A 295 9.32 8.23 -3.27
C LEU A 295 9.54 8.41 -4.77
N GLY A 296 8.51 8.39 -5.60
CA GLY A 296 8.70 8.55 -7.04
C GLY A 296 7.57 9.30 -7.75
N SER A 297 6.58 9.81 -7.03
CA SER A 297 5.40 10.44 -7.64
C SER A 297 4.76 9.57 -8.73
N LEU A 298 4.80 8.26 -8.51
CA LEU A 298 4.46 7.24 -9.51
C LEU A 298 2.94 6.99 -9.58
N PRO A 299 2.40 6.58 -10.75
CA PRO A 299 1.02 6.12 -10.86
C PRO A 299 0.77 4.85 -10.04
N PHE A 300 -0.46 4.33 -10.06
CA PHE A 300 -0.87 3.23 -9.17
C PHE A 300 -0.85 1.86 -9.82
N GLY A 301 -1.13 1.75 -11.12
CA GLY A 301 -1.49 0.45 -11.71
C GLY A 301 -2.83 -0.06 -11.20
N GLU A 302 -3.18 -1.32 -11.50
CA GLU A 302 -4.47 -1.90 -11.13
C GLU A 302 -4.52 -2.36 -9.66
N TYR A 303 -3.44 -2.97 -9.17
CA TYR A 303 -3.33 -3.53 -7.82
C TYR A 303 -2.30 -2.82 -6.94
N GLY A 304 -1.90 -1.61 -7.33
CA GLY A 304 -0.81 -0.84 -6.73
C GLY A 304 0.53 -1.11 -7.42
N PHE A 305 1.41 -0.10 -7.40
CA PHE A 305 2.56 -0.04 -8.29
C PHE A 305 3.61 -1.13 -8.03
N THR A 306 3.80 -1.50 -6.77
CA THR A 306 4.73 -2.59 -6.41
C THR A 306 4.24 -3.94 -6.93
N ASN A 307 2.94 -4.10 -7.20
CA ASN A 307 2.33 -5.35 -7.67
C ASN A 307 2.21 -5.46 -9.20
N LEU A 308 2.90 -4.60 -9.96
CA LEU A 308 2.90 -4.70 -11.43
C LEU A 308 3.53 -6.03 -11.88
N GLU A 309 2.98 -6.62 -12.93
CA GLU A 309 3.47 -7.90 -13.45
C GLU A 309 4.90 -7.78 -14.00
N ALA A 310 5.17 -6.68 -14.69
CA ALA A 310 6.47 -6.36 -15.28
C ALA A 310 7.03 -5.06 -14.69
N PRO A 311 8.38 -4.95 -14.57
CA PRO A 311 8.99 -3.69 -14.21
C PRO A 311 8.74 -2.65 -15.29
N ILE A 312 8.50 -1.42 -14.88
CA ILE A 312 8.37 -0.29 -15.81
C ILE A 312 9.53 0.70 -15.59
N ASN A 313 9.97 1.33 -16.67
CA ASN A 313 10.97 2.39 -16.60
C ASN A 313 10.41 3.56 -15.78
N ARG A 314 11.22 4.08 -14.84
CA ARG A 314 10.78 5.09 -13.87
C ARG A 314 11.94 5.84 -13.23
N GLN A 315 11.58 6.89 -12.51
CA GLN A 315 12.51 7.73 -11.77
C GLN A 315 11.97 7.91 -10.34
N THR A 316 12.68 7.36 -9.37
CA THR A 316 12.38 7.53 -7.94
C THR A 316 13.51 8.27 -7.26
N LEU A 317 13.23 8.79 -6.08
CA LEU A 317 14.20 9.42 -5.20
C LEU A 317 15.35 8.46 -4.84
N PHE A 318 15.08 7.16 -4.68
CA PHE A 318 16.15 6.16 -4.50
C PHE A 318 17.12 6.19 -5.67
N GLY A 319 16.63 6.05 -6.90
CA GLY A 319 17.50 6.03 -8.06
C GLY A 319 18.20 7.36 -8.33
N ILE A 320 17.49 8.47 -8.15
CA ILE A 320 18.04 9.82 -8.40
C ILE A 320 19.17 10.10 -7.43
N LEU A 321 18.93 9.90 -6.14
CA LEU A 321 19.93 10.22 -5.12
C LEU A 321 21.11 9.25 -5.16
N LYS A 322 20.88 7.97 -5.44
CA LYS A 322 21.97 7.00 -5.65
C LYS A 322 22.90 7.42 -6.79
N LYS A 323 22.35 7.82 -7.94
CA LYS A 323 23.15 8.36 -9.06
C LYS A 323 23.90 9.64 -8.70
N ASN A 324 23.43 10.37 -7.69
CA ASN A 324 24.02 11.60 -7.19
C ASN A 324 24.92 11.42 -5.95
N GLY A 325 25.34 10.17 -5.68
CA GLY A 325 26.34 9.84 -4.66
C GLY A 325 25.78 9.64 -3.25
N TYR A 326 24.45 9.50 -3.11
CA TYR A 326 23.85 9.14 -1.83
C TYR A 326 23.93 7.64 -1.58
N GLN A 327 24.12 7.28 -0.31
CA GLN A 327 23.86 5.94 0.18
C GLN A 327 22.37 5.78 0.48
N THR A 328 21.74 4.74 -0.05
CA THR A 328 20.29 4.52 0.06
C THR A 328 19.95 3.34 0.97
N ALA A 329 19.04 3.52 1.92
CA ALA A 329 18.63 2.47 2.85
C ALA A 329 17.13 2.46 3.10
N PHE A 330 16.57 1.26 3.25
CA PHE A 330 15.19 1.01 3.61
C PHE A 330 15.13 0.15 4.87
N TYR A 331 14.32 0.57 5.85
CA TYR A 331 14.19 -0.06 7.16
C TYR A 331 12.72 -0.40 7.43
N TYR A 332 12.43 -1.68 7.64
CA TYR A 332 11.10 -2.19 7.94
C TYR A 332 11.16 -3.36 8.91
N GLY A 333 10.31 -3.33 9.94
CA GLY A 333 10.26 -4.43 10.92
C GLY A 333 9.56 -5.70 10.39
N GLY A 334 8.87 -5.62 9.26
CA GLY A 334 8.01 -6.67 8.73
C GLY A 334 8.58 -7.38 7.51
N ASN A 335 7.76 -8.25 6.91
CA ASN A 335 8.16 -9.03 5.74
C ASN A 335 8.04 -8.19 4.46
N SER A 336 9.17 -7.80 3.88
CA SER A 336 9.22 -6.98 2.65
C SER A 336 8.73 -7.73 1.40
N ALA A 337 8.64 -9.07 1.41
CA ALA A 337 8.08 -9.84 0.30
C ALA A 337 6.56 -9.64 0.12
N LEU A 338 5.87 -9.12 1.15
CA LEU A 338 4.46 -8.81 1.04
C LEU A 338 4.25 -7.64 0.07
N ASN A 339 3.26 -7.77 -0.83
CA ASN A 339 2.97 -6.79 -1.87
C ASN A 339 4.18 -6.44 -2.76
N GLN A 340 5.14 -7.38 -2.91
CA GLN A 340 6.32 -7.24 -3.79
C GLN A 340 7.17 -5.99 -3.48
N LEU A 341 7.21 -5.56 -2.22
CA LEU A 341 8.00 -4.40 -1.82
C LEU A 341 9.51 -4.68 -1.95
N ASP A 342 9.94 -5.90 -1.65
CA ASP A 342 11.31 -6.38 -1.89
C ASP A 342 11.74 -6.27 -3.35
N ARG A 343 10.87 -6.66 -4.29
CA ARG A 343 11.07 -6.52 -5.73
C ARG A 343 11.21 -5.05 -6.12
N PHE A 344 10.31 -4.19 -5.63
CA PHE A 344 10.41 -2.75 -5.88
C PHE A 344 11.75 -2.18 -5.40
N LEU A 345 12.15 -2.46 -4.16
CA LEU A 345 13.42 -1.99 -3.57
C LEU A 345 14.64 -2.53 -4.34
N PHE A 346 14.58 -3.78 -4.80
CA PHE A 346 15.63 -4.39 -5.62
C PHE A 346 15.77 -3.69 -6.98
N GLU A 347 14.66 -3.41 -7.65
CA GLU A 347 14.64 -2.69 -8.94
C GLU A 347 15.14 -1.25 -8.81
N GLU A 348 14.87 -0.58 -7.69
CA GLU A 348 15.41 0.75 -7.36
C GLU A 348 16.90 0.74 -6.96
N ARG A 349 17.52 -0.45 -6.85
CA ARG A 349 18.92 -0.66 -6.42
C ARG A 349 19.24 -0.02 -5.06
N VAL A 350 18.31 -0.11 -4.10
CA VAL A 350 18.55 0.35 -2.73
C VAL A 350 19.78 -0.38 -2.16
N ASP A 351 20.73 0.37 -1.58
CA ASP A 351 22.01 -0.18 -1.10
C ASP A 351 21.81 -1.15 0.08
N LEU A 352 20.96 -0.76 1.03
CA LEU A 352 20.68 -1.54 2.23
C LEU A 352 19.18 -1.72 2.43
N VAL A 353 18.74 -2.98 2.54
CA VAL A 353 17.36 -3.31 2.95
C VAL A 353 17.43 -4.08 4.25
N VAL A 354 16.90 -3.48 5.32
CA VAL A 354 16.71 -4.12 6.62
C VAL A 354 15.24 -4.46 6.75
N ASP A 355 14.93 -5.75 6.67
CA ASP A 355 13.57 -6.27 6.83
C ASP A 355 13.50 -7.30 7.97
N GLN A 356 12.37 -7.98 8.15
CA GLN A 356 12.19 -9.02 9.18
C GLN A 356 13.31 -10.08 9.23
N LYS A 357 13.98 -10.40 8.12
CA LYS A 357 15.05 -11.41 8.06
C LYS A 357 16.40 -10.87 8.56
N SER A 358 16.55 -9.55 8.64
CA SER A 358 17.79 -8.87 9.03
C SER A 358 17.99 -8.75 10.55
N PHE A 359 17.00 -9.11 11.36
CA PHE A 359 17.05 -9.01 12.81
C PHE A 359 17.59 -10.29 13.45
N GLY A 360 18.61 -10.16 14.31
CA GLY A 360 19.15 -11.25 15.12
C GLY A 360 18.31 -11.58 16.37
N ASP A 361 18.78 -12.55 17.15
CA ASP A 361 18.07 -13.10 18.31
C ASP A 361 17.86 -12.10 19.47
N ASP A 362 18.67 -11.04 19.52
CA ASP A 362 18.55 -9.99 20.53
C ASP A 362 17.28 -9.13 20.37
N TYR A 363 16.64 -9.17 19.19
CA TYR A 363 15.47 -8.36 18.88
C TYR A 363 14.17 -9.13 19.12
N LYS A 364 13.15 -8.44 19.64
CA LYS A 364 11.88 -9.06 20.01
C LYS A 364 10.80 -8.77 18.98
N ARG A 365 10.30 -9.83 18.33
CA ARG A 365 9.10 -9.76 17.48
C ARG A 365 7.86 -9.50 18.34
N GLN A 366 6.85 -8.87 17.73
CA GLN A 366 5.54 -8.84 18.36
C GLN A 366 5.00 -10.26 18.58
N LYS A 367 4.13 -10.39 19.58
CA LYS A 367 3.45 -11.66 19.84
C LYS A 367 2.66 -12.11 18.61
N LYS A 368 2.55 -13.43 18.46
CA LYS A 368 1.66 -14.01 17.44
C LYS A 368 0.21 -13.64 17.76
N ASP A 369 -0.55 -13.33 16.73
CA ASP A 369 -1.98 -13.12 16.81
C ASP A 369 -2.74 -14.44 17.05
N ARG A 370 -4.08 -14.39 17.05
CA ARG A 370 -4.91 -15.59 17.24
C ARG A 370 -4.75 -16.63 16.13
N ALA A 371 -4.22 -16.25 14.96
CA ALA A 371 -3.92 -17.14 13.85
C ALA A 371 -2.48 -17.67 13.90
N GLY A 372 -1.72 -17.35 14.94
CA GLY A 372 -0.33 -17.80 15.09
C GLY A 372 0.67 -16.98 14.28
N ILE A 373 0.29 -15.81 13.78
CA ILE A 373 1.11 -14.99 12.87
C ILE A 373 1.57 -13.70 13.55
N SER A 374 2.83 -13.35 13.31
CA SER A 374 3.43 -12.10 13.76
C SER A 374 3.80 -11.27 12.54
N LEU A 375 3.35 -10.00 12.49
CA LEU A 375 3.73 -9.06 11.42
C LEU A 375 5.22 -8.68 11.44
N GLY A 376 5.95 -8.89 12.55
CA GLY A 376 7.39 -8.57 12.62
C GLY A 376 7.86 -7.89 13.90
N TYR A 377 8.82 -6.99 13.77
CA TYR A 377 9.46 -6.25 14.86
C TYR A 377 8.80 -4.88 15.05
N PRO A 378 8.37 -4.53 16.28
CA PRO A 378 7.80 -3.22 16.60
C PRO A 378 8.80 -2.06 16.38
N ASP A 379 8.28 -0.84 16.30
CA ASP A 379 9.01 0.34 15.83
C ASP A 379 10.22 0.67 16.70
N LYS A 380 10.14 0.47 18.03
CA LYS A 380 11.31 0.67 18.91
C LYS A 380 12.43 -0.33 18.63
N GLU A 381 12.09 -1.56 18.27
CA GLU A 381 13.07 -2.60 17.90
C GLU A 381 13.68 -2.30 16.53
N LEU A 382 12.88 -1.80 15.58
CA LEU A 382 13.36 -1.29 14.29
C LEU A 382 14.40 -0.19 14.47
N TYR A 383 14.08 0.84 15.25
CA TYR A 383 15.00 1.96 15.50
C TYR A 383 16.21 1.56 16.32
N ARG A 384 16.07 0.60 17.24
CA ARG A 384 17.21 0.02 17.98
C ARG A 384 18.13 -0.76 17.04
N ASN A 385 17.57 -1.51 16.09
CA ASN A 385 18.36 -2.26 15.11
C ASN A 385 19.16 -1.32 14.22
N TRP A 386 18.51 -0.30 13.67
CA TRP A 386 19.18 0.76 12.91
C TRP A 386 20.31 1.40 13.74
N ALA A 387 20.04 1.81 14.98
CA ALA A 387 21.02 2.48 15.83
C ALA A 387 22.26 1.61 16.13
N SER A 388 22.10 0.29 16.22
CA SER A 388 23.20 -0.66 16.43
C SER A 388 24.00 -0.94 15.15
N GLY A 389 23.34 -0.86 13.98
CA GLY A 389 23.95 -1.13 12.67
C GLY A 389 24.46 0.10 11.93
N ASN A 390 24.13 1.32 12.38
CA ASN A 390 24.51 2.56 11.70
C ASN A 390 26.03 2.78 11.80
N ILE A 391 26.69 2.77 10.65
CA ILE A 391 28.12 3.05 10.53
C ILE A 391 28.28 4.48 9.99
N PRO A 392 29.06 5.35 10.66
CA PRO A 392 29.36 6.68 10.13
C PRO A 392 29.95 6.62 8.72
N THR A 393 29.46 7.47 7.84
CA THR A 393 29.92 7.60 6.45
C THR A 393 30.03 9.08 6.09
N ALA A 394 30.92 9.40 5.15
CA ALA A 394 31.04 10.74 4.59
C ALA A 394 30.04 11.01 3.46
N GLN A 395 29.36 9.97 2.95
CA GLN A 395 28.35 10.10 1.91
C GLN A 395 27.02 10.57 2.52
N PRO A 396 26.27 11.46 1.83
CA PRO A 396 24.92 11.79 2.27
C PRO A 396 24.02 10.56 2.15
N LYS A 397 23.01 10.47 3.01
CA LYS A 397 22.13 9.31 3.11
C LYS A 397 20.70 9.63 2.69
N LEU A 398 20.05 8.68 2.05
CA LEU A 398 18.60 8.57 1.96
C LEU A 398 18.18 7.35 2.79
N GLU A 399 17.57 7.57 3.95
CA GLU A 399 17.06 6.51 4.81
C GLU A 399 15.54 6.57 4.83
N VAL A 400 14.87 5.45 4.53
CA VAL A 400 13.41 5.35 4.53
C VAL A 400 12.97 4.33 5.56
N PHE A 401 12.28 4.79 6.60
CA PHE A 401 11.67 3.96 7.62
C PHE A 401 10.18 3.78 7.32
N LEU A 402 9.74 2.52 7.29
CA LEU A 402 8.32 2.17 7.31
C LEU A 402 7.99 1.51 8.66
N THR A 403 7.01 2.06 9.37
CA THR A 403 6.58 1.50 10.66
C THR A 403 5.50 0.42 10.50
N LEU A 404 5.24 -0.34 11.57
CA LEU A 404 4.18 -1.35 11.58
C LEU A 404 3.41 -1.48 12.89
N SER A 405 3.84 -0.81 13.97
CA SER A 405 3.29 -1.05 15.31
C SER A 405 1.83 -0.65 15.47
N SER A 406 1.39 0.31 14.65
CA SER A 406 0.01 0.79 14.53
C SER A 406 -0.86 -0.06 13.60
N GLN A 407 -0.34 -1.15 13.03
CA GLN A 407 -1.13 -2.06 12.20
C GLN A 407 -1.97 -3.01 13.06
N SER A 408 -3.22 -3.26 12.66
CA SER A 408 -4.09 -4.26 13.29
C SER A 408 -3.42 -5.65 13.26
N PRO A 409 -3.36 -6.42 14.37
CA PRO A 409 -4.17 -6.29 15.58
C PRO A 409 -3.53 -5.50 16.74
N PHE A 410 -2.62 -4.56 16.46
CA PHE A 410 -2.04 -3.59 17.40
C PHE A 410 -1.26 -4.25 18.55
N LEU A 411 -0.48 -5.30 18.24
CA LEU A 411 0.23 -6.11 19.24
C LEU A 411 1.56 -5.48 19.65
N ILE A 412 1.48 -4.32 20.30
CA ILE A 412 2.66 -3.61 20.80
C ILE A 412 3.27 -4.24 22.06
N PRO A 413 4.59 -4.11 22.28
CA PRO A 413 5.22 -4.32 23.58
C PRO A 413 4.61 -3.42 24.66
N ASP A 414 4.59 -3.90 25.91
CA ASP A 414 4.07 -3.15 27.07
C ASP A 414 2.64 -2.61 26.88
N ALA A 415 1.80 -3.31 26.11
CA ALA A 415 0.46 -2.88 25.74
C ALA A 415 -0.38 -2.42 26.95
N GLN A 416 -0.25 -3.05 28.13
CA GLN A 416 -1.00 -2.63 29.32
C GLN A 416 -0.58 -1.26 29.84
N ALA A 417 0.71 -0.91 29.77
CA ALA A 417 1.19 0.42 30.17
C ALA A 417 0.65 1.50 29.22
N TYR A 418 0.66 1.27 27.90
CA TYR A 418 0.08 2.21 26.94
C TYR A 418 -1.44 2.30 27.03
N LYS A 419 -2.14 1.19 27.29
CA LYS A 419 -3.57 1.20 27.60
C LYS A 419 -3.89 2.03 28.85
N ALA A 420 -3.05 1.96 29.89
CA ALA A 420 -3.19 2.81 31.07
C ALA A 420 -2.97 4.30 30.74
N LYS A 421 -2.03 4.63 29.84
CA LYS A 421 -1.86 6.01 29.33
C LYS A 421 -3.13 6.51 28.61
N VAL A 422 -3.75 5.67 27.79
CA VAL A 422 -5.05 6.00 27.14
C VAL A 422 -6.12 6.33 28.17
N ASP A 423 -6.26 5.52 29.24
CA ASP A 423 -7.22 5.82 30.31
C ASP A 423 -6.90 7.14 31.02
N GLY A 424 -5.61 7.42 31.23
CA GLY A 424 -5.13 8.66 31.83
C GLY A 424 -5.51 9.90 31.01
N ILE A 425 -5.34 9.85 29.69
CA ILE A 425 -5.76 10.90 28.75
C ILE A 425 -7.28 11.09 28.82
N LEU A 426 -8.04 10.00 28.74
CA LEU A 426 -9.50 10.04 28.78
C LEU A 426 -10.09 10.60 30.09
N LYS A 427 -9.39 10.45 31.22
CA LYS A 427 -9.82 11.02 32.51
C LYS A 427 -9.70 12.54 32.55
N LYS A 428 -8.74 13.11 31.81
CA LYS A 428 -8.46 14.56 31.78
C LYS A 428 -9.12 15.27 30.60
N SER A 429 -9.54 14.51 29.60
CA SER A 429 -10.05 15.02 28.34
C SER A 429 -11.48 15.56 28.44
N THR A 430 -11.72 16.69 27.77
CA THR A 430 -13.03 17.33 27.59
C THR A 430 -13.78 16.81 26.35
N LEU A 431 -13.31 15.72 25.73
CA LEU A 431 -13.90 15.19 24.50
C LEU A 431 -15.38 14.79 24.70
N PRO A 432 -16.22 14.96 23.66
CA PRO A 432 -17.60 14.53 23.69
C PRO A 432 -17.79 13.06 24.08
N SER A 433 -18.92 12.73 24.71
CA SER A 433 -19.19 11.38 25.23
C SER A 433 -19.06 10.28 24.15
N HIS A 434 -19.56 10.54 22.94
CA HIS A 434 -19.49 9.59 21.83
C HIS A 434 -18.04 9.33 21.37
N ILE A 435 -17.19 10.37 21.33
CA ILE A 435 -15.76 10.24 21.02
C ILE A 435 -15.03 9.43 22.10
N ARG A 436 -15.27 9.72 23.38
CA ARG A 436 -14.67 8.95 24.48
C ARG A 436 -15.06 7.47 24.43
N LYS A 437 -16.32 7.16 24.06
CA LYS A 437 -16.81 5.79 23.88
C LYS A 437 -16.09 5.09 22.72
N ARG A 438 -15.87 5.80 21.60
CA ARG A 438 -15.12 5.32 20.43
C ARG A 438 -13.67 5.00 20.79
N ILE A 439 -12.99 5.88 21.53
CA ILE A 439 -11.61 5.65 21.99
C ILE A 439 -11.54 4.40 22.89
N LYS A 440 -12.44 4.27 23.87
CA LYS A 440 -12.48 3.11 24.78
C LYS A 440 -12.67 1.79 24.04
N ARG A 441 -13.40 1.78 22.91
CA ARG A 441 -13.66 0.58 22.10
C ARG A 441 -12.51 0.21 21.20
N ASN A 442 -11.71 1.19 20.79
CA ASN A 442 -10.52 1.00 19.95
C ASN A 442 -9.23 1.23 20.76
N LYS A 443 -9.24 0.87 22.05
CA LYS A 443 -8.19 1.24 23.00
C LYS A 443 -6.80 0.74 22.57
N GLU A 444 -6.75 -0.43 21.95
CA GLU A 444 -5.56 -1.03 21.35
C GLU A 444 -4.95 -0.15 20.26
N LEU A 445 -5.77 0.37 19.33
CA LEU A 445 -5.34 1.31 18.29
C LEU A 445 -4.70 2.56 18.92
N PHE A 446 -5.41 3.24 19.83
CA PHE A 446 -4.89 4.44 20.48
C PHE A 446 -3.61 4.18 21.30
N ALA A 447 -3.52 3.02 21.95
CA ALA A 447 -2.31 2.60 22.64
C ALA A 447 -1.13 2.37 21.68
N SER A 448 -1.40 1.81 20.49
CA SER A 448 -0.38 1.61 19.45
C SER A 448 0.10 2.91 18.79
N ILE A 449 -0.79 3.89 18.60
CA ILE A 449 -0.41 5.22 18.12
C ILE A 449 0.50 5.92 19.15
N LEU A 450 0.16 5.87 20.44
CA LEU A 450 1.04 6.39 21.51
C LEU A 450 2.40 5.68 21.57
N TYR A 451 2.44 4.37 21.30
CA TYR A 451 3.69 3.62 21.23
C TYR A 451 4.55 4.08 20.06
N SER A 452 3.94 4.26 18.89
CA SER A 452 4.62 4.67 17.66
C SER A 452 5.15 6.11 17.78
N ASP A 453 4.37 7.01 18.38
CA ASP A 453 4.79 8.39 18.72
C ASP A 453 6.02 8.41 19.66
N ASP A 454 6.01 7.57 20.70
CA ASP A 454 7.14 7.43 21.63
C ASP A 454 8.37 6.75 21.00
N ALA A 455 8.16 5.82 20.07
CA ALA A 455 9.24 5.22 19.28
C ALA A 455 9.89 6.27 18.38
N LEU A 456 9.09 7.08 17.69
CA LEU A 456 9.56 8.18 16.84
C LEU A 456 10.36 9.22 17.64
N LYS A 457 9.88 9.59 18.83
CA LYS A 457 10.63 10.44 19.76
C LYS A 457 12.02 9.87 20.07
N SER A 458 12.10 8.55 20.27
CA SER A 458 13.36 7.86 20.55
C SER A 458 14.31 7.88 19.35
N LEU A 459 13.78 7.74 18.13
CA LEU A 459 14.56 7.85 16.90
C LEU A 459 15.15 9.25 16.72
N ILE A 460 14.32 10.30 16.79
CA ILE A 460 14.79 11.69 16.64
C ILE A 460 15.82 12.05 17.71
N ARG A 461 15.61 11.62 18.97
CA ARG A 461 16.59 11.79 20.05
C ARG A 461 17.90 11.05 19.77
N LYS A 462 17.85 9.89 19.11
CA LYS A 462 19.07 9.17 18.73
C LYS A 462 19.81 9.93 17.63
N TYR A 463 19.11 10.39 16.59
CA TYR A 463 19.70 11.23 15.55
C TYR A 463 20.34 12.50 16.13
N SER A 464 19.72 13.15 17.11
CA SER A 464 20.29 14.37 17.72
C SER A 464 21.64 14.18 18.42
N THR A 465 22.10 12.93 18.57
CA THR A 465 23.44 12.59 19.10
C THR A 465 24.47 12.36 18.01
N LEU A 466 24.06 12.30 16.74
CA LEU A 466 24.94 12.04 15.60
C LEU A 466 25.50 13.36 15.05
N PRO A 467 26.76 13.39 14.56
CA PRO A 467 27.36 14.58 13.95
C PRO A 467 26.56 15.10 12.76
N GLU A 468 25.95 14.18 12.01
CA GLU A 468 25.22 14.46 10.77
C GLU A 468 23.83 15.09 10.99
N TYR A 469 23.37 15.21 12.25
CA TYR A 469 22.03 15.71 12.59
C TYR A 469 21.74 17.13 12.09
N GLN A 470 22.73 18.04 12.17
CA GLN A 470 22.53 19.45 11.81
C GLN A 470 22.21 19.60 10.32
N ASN A 471 22.76 18.72 9.48
CA ASN A 471 22.53 18.69 8.03
C ASN A 471 21.61 17.51 7.63
N THR A 472 20.52 17.30 8.36
CA THR A 472 19.54 16.24 8.09
C THR A 472 18.12 16.81 7.97
N LEU A 473 17.43 16.45 6.89
CA LEU A 473 16.01 16.74 6.64
C LEU A 473 15.16 15.50 6.95
N PHE A 474 14.28 15.60 7.93
CA PHE A 474 13.32 14.56 8.29
C PHE A 474 11.98 14.83 7.60
N VAL A 475 11.57 13.91 6.73
CA VAL A 475 10.27 13.92 6.05
C VAL A 475 9.37 12.90 6.74
N ILE A 476 8.38 13.37 7.51
CA ILE A 476 7.53 12.51 8.35
C ILE A 476 6.10 12.59 7.85
N THR A 477 5.45 11.45 7.63
CA THR A 477 4.06 11.42 7.17
C THR A 477 3.37 10.10 7.52
N GLY A 478 2.04 10.09 7.49
CA GLY A 478 1.28 8.84 7.50
C GLY A 478 1.27 8.13 6.14
N SER A 479 1.21 6.79 6.16
CA SER A 479 0.98 5.99 4.95
C SER A 479 -0.47 6.14 4.44
N HIS A 480 -1.43 6.09 5.37
CA HIS A 480 -2.86 6.32 5.19
C HIS A 480 -3.50 6.68 6.56
N SER A 481 -4.75 7.17 6.57
CA SER A 481 -5.51 7.39 7.81
C SER A 481 -6.01 6.08 8.43
N ALA A 482 -6.31 6.07 9.73
CA ALA A 482 -6.68 4.86 10.47
C ALA A 482 -8.04 4.31 10.01
N THR A 483 -8.02 3.18 9.29
CA THR A 483 -9.21 2.60 8.65
C THR A 483 -10.25 2.05 9.64
N GLU A 484 -9.84 1.78 10.88
CA GLU A 484 -10.67 1.27 11.97
C GLU A 484 -11.53 2.35 12.62
N LEU A 485 -11.27 3.62 12.30
CA LEU A 485 -12.06 4.76 12.79
C LEU A 485 -12.97 5.28 11.68
N PRO A 486 -14.24 5.61 11.99
CA PRO A 486 -15.13 6.19 11.00
C PRO A 486 -14.72 7.63 10.69
N GLY A 487 -14.49 7.94 9.42
CA GLY A 487 -14.31 9.31 8.94
C GLY A 487 -15.62 10.10 8.91
N ALA A 488 -15.52 11.42 9.05
CA ALA A 488 -16.61 12.37 8.94
C ALA A 488 -17.11 12.55 7.50
N ASP A 489 -16.21 12.47 6.52
CA ASP A 489 -16.52 12.56 5.10
C ASP A 489 -15.64 11.62 4.23
N PRO A 490 -15.93 11.44 2.93
CA PRO A 490 -15.22 10.47 2.11
C PRO A 490 -13.74 10.80 1.87
N LEU A 491 -13.30 12.05 2.05
CA LEU A 491 -11.92 12.48 1.84
C LEU A 491 -11.02 12.15 3.03
N GLU A 492 -11.56 12.12 4.26
CA GLU A 492 -10.79 11.98 5.51
C GLU A 492 -9.84 10.77 5.51
N ARG A 493 -10.23 9.66 4.86
CA ARG A 493 -9.40 8.44 4.70
C ARG A 493 -8.02 8.70 4.08
N TYR A 494 -7.90 9.79 3.30
CA TYR A 494 -6.68 10.18 2.62
C TYR A 494 -5.90 11.23 3.40
N GLN A 495 -6.49 11.87 4.42
CA GLN A 495 -5.83 12.95 5.13
C GLN A 495 -4.75 12.40 6.05
N VAL A 496 -3.49 12.74 5.76
CA VAL A 496 -2.34 12.34 6.56
C VAL A 496 -1.47 13.58 6.82
N PRO A 497 -0.85 13.72 8.00
CA PRO A 497 0.00 14.86 8.28
C PRO A 497 1.28 14.75 7.45
N LEU A 498 1.86 15.87 7.04
CA LEU A 498 3.21 15.91 6.46
C LEU A 498 4.06 16.94 7.20
N PHE A 499 5.25 16.52 7.59
CA PHE A 499 6.25 17.36 8.23
C PHE A 499 7.54 17.34 7.44
N ILE A 500 8.17 18.51 7.33
CA ILE A 500 9.61 18.64 7.09
C ILE A 500 10.21 19.24 8.35
N TYR A 501 10.86 18.38 9.13
CA TYR A 501 11.57 18.73 10.36
C TYR A 501 13.08 18.73 10.11
N SER A 502 13.78 19.74 10.62
CA SER A 502 15.25 19.81 10.56
C SER A 502 15.77 20.92 11.47
N PRO A 503 16.99 20.80 12.02
CA PRO A 503 17.71 21.94 12.60
C PRO A 503 17.89 23.11 11.62
N MET A 504 17.84 22.85 10.30
CA MET A 504 17.94 23.85 9.24
C MET A 504 16.67 24.68 9.04
N VAL A 505 15.53 24.31 9.65
CA VAL A 505 14.27 25.07 9.50
C VAL A 505 14.44 26.47 10.08
N LYS A 506 14.35 27.51 9.23
CA LYS A 506 14.51 28.92 9.63
C LYS A 506 13.51 29.36 10.70
N LYS A 507 12.25 28.96 10.49
CA LYS A 507 11.14 29.20 11.41
C LYS A 507 10.07 28.14 11.21
N PRO A 508 9.42 27.65 12.29
CA PRO A 508 8.27 26.76 12.15
C PRO A 508 7.15 27.44 11.37
N LEU A 509 6.49 26.70 10.47
CA LEU A 509 5.42 27.24 9.64
C LEU A 509 4.36 26.19 9.32
N ARG A 510 3.10 26.57 9.49
CA ARG A 510 1.95 25.77 9.08
C ARG A 510 1.50 26.17 7.66
N ILE A 511 1.69 25.29 6.68
CA ILE A 511 1.45 25.56 5.25
C ILE A 511 0.14 24.91 4.82
N LYS A 512 -0.89 25.72 4.56
CA LYS A 512 -2.26 25.25 4.26
C LYS A 512 -2.49 24.85 2.80
N LYS A 513 -1.47 24.86 1.93
CA LYS A 513 -1.61 24.42 0.54
C LYS A 513 -2.08 22.96 0.52
N LEU A 514 -3.08 22.66 -0.32
CA LEU A 514 -3.47 21.29 -0.62
C LEU A 514 -2.34 20.61 -1.39
N VAL A 515 -1.77 19.59 -0.77
CA VAL A 515 -0.68 18.79 -1.33
C VAL A 515 -1.02 17.30 -1.17
N SER A 516 -0.25 16.45 -1.84
CA SER A 516 -0.34 15.00 -1.70
C SER A 516 1.03 14.36 -1.65
N HIS A 517 1.10 13.06 -1.32
CA HIS A 517 2.35 12.29 -1.39
C HIS A 517 3.11 12.44 -2.69
N ALA A 518 2.38 12.59 -3.81
CA ALA A 518 2.98 12.77 -5.13
C ALA A 518 3.83 14.05 -5.25
N ASP A 519 3.65 15.03 -4.36
CA ASP A 519 4.36 16.32 -4.39
C ASP A 519 5.70 16.28 -3.64
N ILE A 520 5.96 15.24 -2.85
CA ILE A 520 7.14 15.16 -1.98
C ILE A 520 8.43 15.02 -2.79
N THR A 521 8.53 13.99 -3.64
CA THR A 521 9.69 13.76 -4.49
C THR A 521 10.02 14.95 -5.41
N PRO A 522 9.09 15.48 -6.23
CA PRO A 522 9.40 16.63 -7.09
C PRO A 522 9.91 17.83 -6.30
N SER A 523 9.35 18.12 -5.12
CA SER A 523 9.79 19.26 -4.31
C SER A 523 11.21 19.10 -3.76
N LEU A 524 11.55 17.89 -3.28
CA LEU A 524 12.89 17.62 -2.74
C LEU A 524 13.94 17.55 -3.85
N VAL A 525 13.58 17.03 -5.03
CA VAL A 525 14.50 17.01 -6.17
C VAL A 525 14.79 18.42 -6.66
N GLN A 526 13.79 19.30 -6.75
CA GLN A 526 13.98 20.70 -7.12
C GLN A 526 14.87 21.44 -6.09
N LEU A 527 14.61 21.26 -4.80
CA LEU A 527 15.46 21.77 -3.72
C LEU A 527 16.93 21.36 -3.93
N LEU A 528 17.18 20.08 -4.19
CA LEU A 528 18.54 19.58 -4.36
C LEU A 528 19.18 20.02 -5.68
N TYR A 529 18.39 20.17 -6.74
CA TYR A 529 18.85 20.60 -8.06
C TYR A 529 19.38 22.04 -8.01
N GLU A 530 18.58 22.98 -7.49
CA GLU A 530 18.96 24.40 -7.43
C GLU A 530 20.14 24.67 -6.48
N ASN A 531 20.21 23.94 -5.37
CA ASN A 531 21.18 24.25 -4.31
C ASN A 531 22.45 23.38 -4.34
N TYR A 532 22.41 22.21 -4.98
CA TYR A 532 23.54 21.26 -4.98
C TYR A 532 23.90 20.71 -6.36
N ASN A 533 23.28 21.22 -7.43
CA ASN A 533 23.53 20.87 -8.82
C ASN A 533 23.53 19.34 -9.06
N ILE A 534 22.55 18.65 -8.46
CA ILE A 534 22.37 17.21 -8.70
C ILE A 534 21.96 16.95 -10.15
N GLN A 535 22.43 15.85 -10.73
CA GLN A 535 22.08 15.44 -12.08
C GLN A 535 20.68 14.83 -12.11
N ILE A 536 19.79 15.45 -12.87
CA ILE A 536 18.41 15.00 -13.10
C ILE A 536 18.18 14.81 -14.60
N PRO A 537 17.45 13.77 -15.04
CA PRO A 537 17.05 13.63 -16.43
C PRO A 537 16.22 14.83 -16.92
N GLU A 538 16.43 15.25 -18.17
CA GLU A 538 15.73 16.41 -18.78
C GLU A 538 14.20 16.28 -18.81
N ARG A 539 13.69 15.05 -18.66
CA ARG A 539 12.26 14.75 -18.65
C ARG A 539 11.92 13.81 -17.51
N VAL A 540 10.78 14.10 -16.88
CA VAL A 540 10.21 13.37 -15.74
C VAL A 540 8.77 12.97 -16.02
N ALA A 541 8.25 12.01 -15.25
CA ALA A 541 6.87 11.50 -15.38
C ALA A 541 6.10 11.53 -14.05
N TRP A 542 6.45 12.46 -13.17
CA TRP A 542 5.85 12.64 -11.85
C TRP A 542 4.41 13.16 -11.93
N MET A 543 3.52 12.61 -11.11
CA MET A 543 2.12 13.06 -11.01
C MET A 543 1.94 14.36 -10.22
N GLY A 544 2.83 14.63 -9.28
CA GLY A 544 2.77 15.78 -8.38
C GLY A 544 3.74 16.89 -8.75
N ASP A 545 3.61 18.01 -8.05
CA ASP A 545 4.31 19.27 -8.28
C ASP A 545 4.94 19.76 -6.95
N ASP A 546 4.79 21.04 -6.62
CA ASP A 546 5.44 21.64 -5.45
C ASP A 546 4.64 21.52 -4.16
N LEU A 547 5.33 21.31 -3.04
CA LEU A 547 4.78 21.34 -1.68
C LEU A 547 4.44 22.77 -1.22
N VAL A 548 5.11 23.78 -1.76
CA VAL A 548 4.95 25.18 -1.35
C VAL A 548 4.16 25.96 -2.41
N GLY A 549 3.38 26.95 -1.97
CA GLY A 549 2.67 27.84 -2.88
C GLY A 549 1.78 28.85 -2.16
N LYS A 550 1.29 29.84 -2.91
CA LYS A 550 0.59 31.02 -2.37
C LYS A 550 -0.89 30.80 -2.04
N ARG A 551 -1.51 29.75 -2.59
CA ARG A 551 -2.96 29.48 -2.47
C ARG A 551 -3.19 28.15 -1.76
N VAL A 552 -4.32 28.05 -1.04
CA VAL A 552 -4.78 26.77 -0.46
C VAL A 552 -5.11 25.78 -1.59
N PHE A 553 -5.91 26.21 -2.57
CA PHE A 553 -6.27 25.41 -3.73
C PHE A 553 -5.67 26.01 -4.99
N ASP A 554 -4.83 25.23 -5.67
CA ASP A 554 -4.40 25.53 -7.02
C ASP A 554 -5.45 25.02 -8.02
N PRO A 555 -6.02 25.87 -8.90
CA PRO A 555 -7.02 25.45 -9.89
C PRO A 555 -6.58 24.31 -10.80
N ASP A 556 -5.28 24.19 -11.06
CA ASP A 556 -4.72 23.19 -11.96
C ASP A 556 -4.31 21.91 -11.25
N LYS A 557 -4.35 21.89 -9.91
CA LYS A 557 -4.06 20.70 -9.12
C LYS A 557 -4.95 19.53 -9.52
N ARG A 558 -4.34 18.38 -9.78
CA ARG A 558 -5.01 17.11 -10.01
C ARG A 558 -4.46 16.09 -9.02
N ILE A 559 -5.33 15.47 -8.23
CA ILE A 559 -4.92 14.44 -7.27
C ILE A 559 -5.80 13.22 -7.51
N PRO A 560 -5.32 12.22 -8.26
CA PRO A 560 -5.97 10.93 -8.33
C PRO A 560 -5.76 10.17 -7.01
N LEU A 561 -6.80 9.46 -6.59
CA LEU A 561 -6.87 8.78 -5.31
C LEU A 561 -7.26 7.30 -5.52
N TYR A 562 -6.36 6.40 -5.14
CA TYR A 562 -6.49 4.96 -5.27
C TYR A 562 -7.22 4.35 -4.07
N ARG A 563 -8.12 3.39 -4.33
CA ARG A 563 -8.79 2.57 -3.31
C ARG A 563 -8.50 1.11 -3.63
N TYR A 564 -7.92 0.37 -2.69
CA TYR A 564 -7.62 -1.05 -2.87
C TYR A 564 -8.81 -1.85 -3.40
N GLY A 565 -8.54 -2.63 -4.45
CA GLY A 565 -9.55 -3.47 -5.11
C GLY A 565 -10.60 -2.69 -5.90
N LYS A 566 -10.80 -1.39 -5.66
CA LYS A 566 -11.73 -0.57 -6.43
C LYS A 566 -11.01 0.25 -7.51
N GLY A 567 -9.67 0.21 -7.57
CA GLY A 567 -8.88 1.06 -8.47
C GLY A 567 -8.97 2.54 -8.09
N ILE A 568 -8.78 3.42 -9.07
CA ILE A 568 -8.85 4.87 -8.87
C ILE A 568 -10.31 5.32 -8.92
N LYS A 569 -11.04 5.33 -7.81
CA LYS A 569 -12.45 5.77 -7.77
C LYS A 569 -12.63 7.26 -7.51
N ASP A 570 -11.58 7.89 -7.01
CA ASP A 570 -11.64 9.19 -6.39
C ASP A 570 -10.67 10.15 -7.07
N TYR A 571 -11.07 11.42 -7.20
CA TYR A 571 -10.27 12.40 -7.92
C TYR A 571 -10.54 13.83 -7.44
N ILE A 572 -9.46 14.60 -7.28
CA ILE A 572 -9.55 16.03 -6.99
C ILE A 572 -9.11 16.83 -8.21
N SER A 573 -9.92 17.81 -8.60
CA SER A 573 -9.60 18.84 -9.59
C SER A 573 -9.72 20.22 -8.93
N GLY A 574 -8.58 20.79 -8.56
CA GLY A 574 -8.49 22.04 -7.81
C GLY A 574 -9.17 21.94 -6.45
N ARG A 575 -10.31 22.62 -6.29
CA ARG A 575 -11.09 22.61 -5.05
C ARG A 575 -12.27 21.63 -5.05
N HIS A 576 -12.41 20.81 -6.08
CA HIS A 576 -13.54 19.91 -6.26
C HIS A 576 -13.08 18.46 -6.18
N PHE A 577 -13.84 17.65 -5.48
CA PHE A 577 -13.54 16.26 -5.23
C PHE A 577 -14.71 15.40 -5.71
N ILE A 578 -14.43 14.32 -6.43
CA ILE A 578 -15.43 13.31 -6.79
C ILE A 578 -15.10 12.00 -6.11
N SER A 579 -16.11 11.38 -5.50
CA SER A 579 -16.05 10.06 -4.87
C SER A 579 -17.37 9.36 -5.07
N ASP A 580 -17.34 8.08 -5.47
CA ASP A 580 -18.54 7.24 -5.69
C ASP A 580 -19.66 7.98 -6.46
N ASN A 581 -19.30 8.64 -7.57
CA ASN A 581 -20.21 9.39 -8.45
C ASN A 581 -20.91 10.61 -7.79
N LYS A 582 -20.43 11.06 -6.63
CA LYS A 582 -20.88 12.28 -5.96
C LYS A 582 -19.81 13.36 -6.03
N LEU A 583 -20.23 14.59 -6.27
CA LEU A 583 -19.38 15.76 -6.34
C LEU A 583 -19.37 16.48 -4.99
N PHE A 584 -18.20 16.90 -4.56
CA PHE A 584 -17.96 17.66 -3.34
C PHE A 584 -17.14 18.91 -3.64
N LYS A 585 -17.39 19.96 -2.87
CA LYS A 585 -16.55 21.15 -2.79
C LYS A 585 -15.72 21.05 -1.51
N LEU A 586 -14.42 21.29 -1.64
CA LEU A 586 -13.50 21.32 -0.51
C LEU A 586 -13.45 22.72 0.11
N GLU A 587 -13.58 22.75 1.43
CA GLU A 587 -13.33 23.94 2.24
C GLU A 587 -11.85 24.01 2.66
N ALA A 588 -11.39 25.16 3.17
CA ALA A 588 -9.95 25.39 3.38
C ALA A 588 -9.25 24.40 4.34
N GLY A 589 -10.00 23.74 5.23
CA GLY A 589 -9.53 22.65 6.10
C GLY A 589 -9.85 21.25 5.57
N LEU A 590 -10.10 21.12 4.26
CA LEU A 590 -10.42 19.89 3.54
C LEU A 590 -11.72 19.17 3.90
N ALA A 591 -12.61 19.80 4.69
CA ALA A 591 -13.97 19.29 4.84
C ALA A 591 -14.68 19.21 3.47
N ALA A 592 -15.24 18.04 3.14
CA ALA A 592 -15.89 17.79 1.86
C ALA A 592 -17.41 18.01 1.95
N VAL A 593 -17.91 19.07 1.30
CA VAL A 593 -19.33 19.42 1.27
C VAL A 593 -19.95 19.00 -0.06
N GLU A 594 -20.99 18.15 -0.02
CA GLU A 594 -21.66 17.67 -1.24
C GLU A 594 -22.21 18.85 -2.07
N LEU A 595 -21.89 18.86 -3.35
CA LEU A 595 -22.26 19.90 -4.30
C LEU A 595 -23.08 19.30 -5.45
N ARG A 596 -24.31 19.79 -5.62
CA ARG A 596 -25.19 19.39 -6.74
C ARG A 596 -24.93 20.25 -7.96
N ASN A 597 -24.02 19.81 -8.83
CA ASN A 597 -23.78 20.42 -10.14
C ASN A 597 -23.44 19.33 -11.16
N ALA A 598 -24.39 19.02 -12.05
CA ALA A 598 -24.24 17.91 -13.02
C ALA A 598 -23.12 18.17 -14.03
N SER A 599 -23.10 19.37 -14.65
CA SER A 599 -22.09 19.73 -15.65
C SER A 599 -20.66 19.69 -15.08
N LEU A 600 -20.45 20.24 -13.88
CA LEU A 600 -19.14 20.21 -13.23
C LEU A 600 -18.74 18.78 -12.84
N LYS A 601 -19.69 17.99 -12.32
CA LYS A 601 -19.46 16.59 -11.99
C LYS A 601 -19.00 15.82 -13.23
N ASP A 602 -19.68 15.98 -14.35
CA ASP A 602 -19.37 15.26 -15.59
C ASP A 602 -18.02 15.72 -16.17
N SER A 603 -17.69 17.01 -16.10
CA SER A 603 -16.36 17.53 -16.47
C SER A 603 -15.23 16.90 -15.63
N ILE A 604 -15.41 16.77 -14.31
CA ILE A 604 -14.41 16.14 -13.43
C ILE A 604 -14.32 14.63 -13.67
N LYS A 605 -15.45 13.97 -13.97
CA LYS A 605 -15.44 12.55 -14.35
C LYS A 605 -14.66 12.27 -15.61
N VAL A 606 -14.76 13.14 -16.62
CA VAL A 606 -13.95 13.00 -17.84
C VAL A 606 -12.47 12.98 -17.47
N LYS A 607 -12.00 13.92 -16.66
CA LYS A 607 -10.60 13.94 -16.16
C LYS A 607 -10.22 12.70 -15.36
N LEU A 608 -11.12 12.18 -14.52
CA LEU A 608 -10.90 10.94 -13.78
C LEU A 608 -10.76 9.73 -14.72
N ASN A 609 -11.63 9.61 -15.72
CA ASN A 609 -11.59 8.53 -16.69
C ASN A 609 -10.36 8.61 -17.60
N GLU A 610 -9.99 9.82 -18.03
CA GLU A 610 -8.72 10.08 -18.75
C GLU A 610 -7.53 9.61 -17.92
N PHE A 611 -7.48 9.97 -16.63
CA PHE A 611 -6.39 9.52 -15.76
C PHE A 611 -6.40 8.00 -15.57
N ARG A 612 -7.57 7.35 -15.42
CA ARG A 612 -7.66 5.89 -15.34
C ARG A 612 -7.09 5.22 -16.58
N ALA A 613 -7.46 5.71 -17.76
CA ALA A 613 -6.97 5.20 -19.03
C ALA A 613 -5.44 5.37 -19.14
N ILE A 614 -4.93 6.55 -18.79
CA ILE A 614 -3.49 6.82 -18.74
C ILE A 614 -2.79 5.88 -17.76
N ASN A 615 -3.27 5.78 -16.51
CA ASN A 615 -2.70 4.91 -15.48
C ASN A 615 -2.62 3.47 -15.97
N GLN A 616 -3.71 2.92 -16.50
CA GLN A 616 -3.73 1.55 -17.04
C GLN A 616 -2.75 1.39 -18.19
N TYR A 617 -2.73 2.33 -19.14
CA TYR A 617 -1.84 2.28 -20.30
C TYR A 617 -0.36 2.31 -19.90
N VAL A 618 0.06 3.30 -19.11
CA VAL A 618 1.47 3.49 -18.76
C VAL A 618 2.01 2.34 -17.92
N THR A 619 1.19 1.72 -17.06
CA THR A 619 1.63 0.61 -16.20
C THR A 619 1.55 -0.76 -16.85
N THR A 620 0.70 -0.95 -17.87
CA THR A 620 0.58 -2.26 -18.58
C THR A 620 1.42 -2.33 -19.85
N LYS A 621 1.79 -1.19 -20.44
CA LYS A 621 2.56 -1.12 -21.70
C LYS A 621 4.00 -0.67 -21.54
N ASP A 622 4.47 -0.44 -20.30
CA ASP A 622 5.77 0.20 -20.00
C ASP A 622 5.93 1.54 -20.74
N LYS A 623 4.94 2.41 -20.56
CA LYS A 623 4.83 3.72 -21.24
C LYS A 623 4.81 4.89 -20.26
N LEU A 624 5.41 4.71 -19.09
CA LEU A 624 5.62 5.80 -18.14
C LEU A 624 6.75 6.72 -18.63
N LEU A 625 7.90 6.15 -18.99
CA LEU A 625 8.99 6.86 -19.66
C LEU A 625 9.83 5.94 -20.57
N PRO A 626 10.48 6.46 -21.63
CA PRO A 626 11.41 5.70 -22.46
C PRO A 626 12.64 5.23 -21.68
N GLU A 627 13.21 4.08 -22.04
CA GLU A 627 14.38 3.48 -21.39
C GLU A 627 15.57 4.44 -21.25
N ARG A 628 15.81 5.34 -22.21
CA ARG A 628 16.88 6.35 -22.15
C ARG A 628 16.80 7.34 -20.98
N TYR A 629 15.61 7.51 -20.39
CA TYR A 629 15.40 8.37 -19.22
C TYR A 629 15.27 7.55 -17.92
N SER A 630 15.34 6.22 -18.01
CA SER A 630 15.38 5.35 -16.83
C SER A 630 16.74 5.47 -16.15
N LEU A 631 16.75 5.54 -14.82
CA LEU A 631 17.99 5.68 -14.05
C LEU A 631 18.79 4.38 -14.01
N PHE A 632 18.06 3.26 -14.09
CA PHE A 632 18.61 1.92 -14.12
C PHE A 632 17.96 1.12 -15.23
N THR A 633 18.76 0.28 -15.88
CA THR A 633 18.22 -0.78 -16.73
C THR A 633 17.47 -1.78 -15.85
N ASN A 634 16.25 -2.13 -16.26
CA ASN A 634 15.46 -3.16 -15.60
C ASN A 634 16.20 -4.50 -15.68
N VAL A 635 16.68 -5.00 -14.54
CA VAL A 635 17.41 -6.28 -14.45
C VAL A 635 16.44 -7.46 -14.55
N LEU A 636 15.20 -7.27 -14.11
CA LEU A 636 14.15 -8.29 -14.03
C LEU A 636 13.13 -8.18 -15.19
N LYS A 637 13.63 -8.06 -16.44
CA LYS A 637 12.73 -8.07 -17.61
C LYS A 637 11.95 -9.39 -17.64
N ALA A 638 10.64 -9.31 -17.89
CA ALA A 638 9.81 -10.49 -18.05
C ALA A 638 10.31 -11.31 -19.24
N PRO A 639 10.34 -12.65 -19.14
CA PRO A 639 10.73 -13.49 -20.27
C PRO A 639 9.77 -13.30 -21.44
N THR A 640 10.31 -13.35 -22.65
CA THR A 640 9.54 -13.48 -23.90
C THR A 640 8.71 -14.77 -23.87
N LYS A 641 7.76 -14.91 -24.80
CA LYS A 641 6.94 -16.13 -24.89
C LYS A 641 7.82 -17.35 -25.18
N GLU A 642 8.83 -17.21 -26.03
CA GLU A 642 9.79 -18.26 -26.34
C GLU A 642 10.64 -18.63 -25.10
N GLU A 643 11.17 -17.64 -24.39
CA GLU A 643 11.93 -17.85 -23.16
C GLU A 643 11.06 -18.51 -22.07
N GLN A 644 9.79 -18.12 -21.94
CA GLN A 644 8.88 -18.70 -20.97
C GLN A 644 8.57 -20.17 -21.28
N VAL A 645 8.42 -20.53 -22.56
CA VAL A 645 8.28 -21.93 -22.98
C VAL A 645 9.53 -22.72 -22.61
N TRP A 646 10.71 -22.17 -22.85
CA TRP A 646 11.96 -22.81 -22.46
C TRP A 646 12.08 -22.97 -20.94
N ILE A 647 11.80 -21.92 -20.16
CA ILE A 647 11.80 -21.98 -18.68
C ILE A 647 10.87 -23.09 -18.21
N ASN A 648 9.65 -23.16 -18.74
CA ASN A 648 8.68 -24.20 -18.38
C ASN A 648 9.13 -25.62 -18.75
N SER A 649 10.05 -25.77 -19.71
CA SER A 649 10.59 -27.06 -20.12
C SER A 649 11.69 -27.58 -19.19
N VAL A 650 12.40 -26.67 -18.49
CA VAL A 650 13.49 -27.01 -17.56
C VAL A 650 13.08 -26.86 -16.09
N PHE A 651 11.98 -26.15 -15.83
CA PHE A 651 11.45 -25.89 -14.49
C PHE A 651 9.93 -25.70 -14.52
N ASN A 652 9.20 -26.51 -13.75
CA ASN A 652 7.75 -26.42 -13.62
C ASN A 652 7.27 -26.56 -12.16
N GLY A 653 8.19 -26.53 -11.20
CA GLY A 653 7.93 -26.68 -9.77
C GLY A 653 7.64 -25.36 -9.06
N PRO A 654 7.15 -25.40 -7.80
CA PRO A 654 7.05 -24.23 -6.94
C PRO A 654 8.36 -23.91 -6.20
N ASP A 655 9.34 -24.82 -6.24
CA ASP A 655 10.61 -24.71 -5.51
C ASP A 655 11.69 -24.07 -6.40
N TYR A 656 12.03 -22.82 -6.12
CA TYR A 656 13.02 -22.09 -6.92
C TYR A 656 14.46 -22.55 -6.67
N ASP A 657 14.72 -23.36 -5.64
CA ASP A 657 16.05 -23.94 -5.40
C ASP A 657 16.38 -24.98 -6.51
N ASP A 658 15.38 -25.74 -6.99
CA ASP A 658 15.53 -26.66 -8.14
C ASP A 658 15.88 -25.90 -9.44
N ALA A 659 15.25 -24.73 -9.62
CA ALA A 659 15.55 -23.84 -10.74
C ALA A 659 16.98 -23.28 -10.63
N TYR A 660 17.42 -22.93 -9.42
CA TYR A 660 18.78 -22.47 -9.16
C TYR A 660 19.81 -23.56 -9.50
N ASP A 661 19.58 -24.80 -9.08
CA ASP A 661 20.48 -25.92 -9.39
C ASP A 661 20.61 -26.16 -10.90
N THR A 662 19.51 -25.98 -11.63
CA THR A 662 19.51 -26.04 -13.09
C THR A 662 20.31 -24.88 -13.69
N ALA A 663 20.12 -23.65 -13.20
CA ALA A 663 20.88 -22.49 -13.65
C ALA A 663 22.38 -22.67 -13.40
N ARG A 664 22.74 -23.20 -12.23
CA ARG A 664 24.12 -23.49 -11.87
C ARG A 664 24.76 -24.53 -12.79
N ARG A 665 24.05 -25.62 -13.11
CA ARG A 665 24.53 -26.65 -14.03
C ARG A 665 24.78 -26.08 -15.43
N LEU A 666 23.82 -25.32 -15.97
CA LEU A 666 23.95 -24.64 -17.27
C LEU A 666 25.18 -23.71 -17.28
N ALA A 667 25.41 -22.96 -16.20
CA ALA A 667 26.55 -22.07 -16.09
C ALA A 667 27.90 -22.83 -16.09
N LEU A 668 27.96 -24.00 -15.46
CA LEU A 668 29.15 -24.87 -15.42
C LEU A 668 29.38 -25.58 -16.76
N ASP A 669 28.31 -25.94 -17.47
CA ASP A 669 28.35 -26.57 -18.80
C ASP A 669 28.67 -25.56 -19.92
N GLY A 670 28.77 -24.26 -19.59
CA GLY A 670 29.12 -23.18 -20.51
C GLY A 670 27.94 -22.46 -21.16
N ASP A 671 26.70 -22.89 -20.91
CA ASP A 671 25.47 -22.24 -21.39
C ASP A 671 25.08 -21.07 -20.47
N LYS A 672 25.96 -20.04 -20.46
CA LYS A 672 25.85 -18.86 -19.60
C LYS A 672 24.60 -18.03 -19.89
N GLU A 673 24.15 -17.99 -21.14
CA GLU A 673 22.99 -17.20 -21.55
C GLU A 673 21.70 -17.75 -20.95
N ARG A 674 21.48 -19.07 -21.06
CA ARG A 674 20.32 -19.74 -20.44
C ARG A 674 20.41 -19.77 -18.92
N ALA A 675 21.62 -19.90 -18.36
CA ALA A 675 21.83 -19.76 -16.93
C ALA A 675 21.39 -18.37 -16.44
N LEU A 676 21.83 -17.29 -17.10
CA LEU A 676 21.43 -15.93 -16.77
C LEU A 676 19.92 -15.69 -16.97
N LEU A 677 19.30 -16.30 -17.98
CA LEU A 677 17.85 -16.24 -18.17
C LEU A 677 17.10 -16.84 -16.98
N LEU A 678 17.51 -18.04 -16.53
CA LEU A 678 16.89 -18.70 -15.40
C LEU A 678 17.18 -17.94 -14.09
N CYS A 679 18.39 -17.39 -13.90
CA CYS A 679 18.69 -16.50 -12.78
C CYS A 679 17.77 -15.26 -12.75
N ARG A 680 17.56 -14.59 -13.89
CA ARG A 680 16.64 -13.44 -13.99
C ARG A 680 15.21 -13.85 -13.66
N PHE A 681 14.76 -15.01 -14.14
CA PHE A 681 13.45 -15.55 -13.82
C PHE A 681 13.27 -15.81 -12.32
N ILE A 682 14.24 -16.48 -11.69
CA ILE A 682 14.24 -16.76 -10.25
C ILE A 682 14.21 -15.45 -9.48
N LEU A 683 15.09 -14.49 -9.77
CA LEU A 683 15.13 -13.21 -9.06
C LEU A 683 13.90 -12.34 -9.31
N ASN A 684 13.19 -12.53 -10.41
CA ASN A 684 11.90 -11.88 -10.66
C ASN A 684 10.79 -12.45 -9.78
N LYS A 685 10.88 -13.73 -9.40
CA LYS A 685 9.91 -14.40 -8.52
C LYS A 685 10.30 -14.34 -7.05
N VAL A 686 11.59 -14.38 -6.77
CA VAL A 686 12.22 -14.40 -5.45
C VAL A 686 13.45 -13.47 -5.47
N PRO A 687 13.26 -12.14 -5.40
CA PRO A 687 14.37 -11.18 -5.38
C PRO A 687 15.35 -11.40 -4.22
N GLY A 688 14.92 -12.13 -3.19
CA GLY A 688 15.73 -12.49 -2.02
C GLY A 688 16.56 -13.78 -2.16
N HIS A 689 16.65 -14.39 -3.34
CA HIS A 689 17.38 -15.64 -3.55
C HIS A 689 18.89 -15.39 -3.65
N VAL A 690 19.58 -15.37 -2.51
CA VAL A 690 21.00 -14.98 -2.39
C VAL A 690 21.92 -15.79 -3.30
N ASP A 691 21.74 -17.10 -3.40
CA ASP A 691 22.60 -17.95 -4.24
C ASP A 691 22.48 -17.64 -5.73
N THR A 692 21.29 -17.23 -6.17
CA THR A 692 21.04 -16.83 -7.55
C THR A 692 21.72 -15.48 -7.85
N GLU A 693 21.70 -14.52 -6.91
CA GLU A 693 22.46 -13.27 -7.06
C GLU A 693 23.97 -13.56 -7.17
N ILE A 694 24.50 -14.45 -6.34
CA ILE A 694 25.92 -14.84 -6.34
C ILE A 694 26.30 -15.53 -7.65
N LEU A 695 25.48 -16.48 -8.10
CA LEU A 695 25.70 -17.18 -9.38
C LEU A 695 25.70 -16.19 -10.54
N MET A 696 24.73 -15.29 -10.61
CA MET A 696 24.68 -14.26 -11.64
C MET A 696 25.92 -13.35 -11.60
N GLY A 697 26.40 -12.97 -10.41
CA GLY A 697 27.64 -12.21 -10.24
C GLY A 697 28.88 -12.97 -10.71
N ARG A 698 28.96 -14.28 -10.41
CA ARG A 698 30.04 -15.15 -10.90
C ARG A 698 30.03 -15.28 -12.42
N ILE A 699 28.86 -15.47 -13.03
CA ILE A 699 28.72 -15.55 -14.49
C ILE A 699 29.21 -14.25 -15.14
N TYR A 700 28.81 -13.08 -14.65
CA TYR A 700 29.33 -11.80 -15.16
C TYR A 700 30.85 -11.68 -15.00
N GLY A 701 31.41 -12.14 -13.88
CA GLY A 701 32.85 -12.24 -13.69
C GLY A 701 33.52 -13.13 -14.75
N TRP A 702 32.97 -14.31 -15.01
CA TRP A 702 33.45 -15.24 -16.05
C TRP A 702 33.27 -14.74 -17.48
N GLU A 703 32.47 -13.70 -17.71
CA GLU A 703 32.32 -13.01 -18.99
C GLU A 703 33.20 -11.75 -19.08
N GLY A 704 34.00 -11.45 -18.06
CA GLY A 704 34.82 -10.23 -17.99
C GLY A 704 34.02 -8.95 -17.74
N LYS A 705 32.72 -9.05 -17.41
CA LYS A 705 31.84 -7.92 -17.08
C LYS A 705 32.02 -7.54 -15.60
N TYR A 706 33.26 -7.21 -15.22
CA TYR A 706 33.66 -7.07 -13.82
C TYR A 706 32.89 -5.98 -13.07
N GLU A 707 32.61 -4.85 -13.72
CA GLU A 707 31.87 -3.75 -13.08
C GLU A 707 30.45 -4.18 -12.68
N MET A 708 29.75 -4.89 -13.57
CA MET A 708 28.42 -5.44 -13.27
C MET A 708 28.48 -6.51 -12.18
N ALA A 709 29.53 -7.34 -12.21
CA ALA A 709 29.75 -8.39 -11.21
C ALA A 709 30.01 -7.80 -9.82
N SER A 710 30.89 -6.79 -9.72
CA SER A 710 31.19 -6.12 -8.46
C SER A 710 29.98 -5.34 -7.95
N GLU A 711 29.26 -4.60 -8.80
CA GLU A 711 28.06 -3.86 -8.36
C GLU A 711 27.01 -4.82 -7.77
N LEU A 712 26.76 -5.94 -8.44
CA LEU A 712 25.81 -6.95 -7.97
C LEU A 712 26.28 -7.60 -6.66
N LEU A 713 27.53 -8.06 -6.57
CA LEU A 713 28.03 -8.78 -5.40
C LEU A 713 28.30 -7.87 -4.19
N GLU A 714 28.71 -6.62 -4.41
CA GLU A 714 28.81 -5.60 -3.35
C GLU A 714 27.43 -5.38 -2.71
N ARG A 715 26.36 -5.32 -3.51
CA ARG A 715 24.97 -5.27 -3.02
C ARG A 715 24.56 -6.55 -2.30
N THR A 716 24.87 -7.73 -2.84
CA THR A 716 24.55 -9.00 -2.18
C THR A 716 25.23 -9.10 -0.81
N VAL A 717 26.49 -8.68 -0.69
CA VAL A 717 27.20 -8.62 0.60
C VAL A 717 26.56 -7.62 1.56
N GLN A 718 26.08 -6.47 1.07
CA GLN A 718 25.40 -5.50 1.92
C GLN A 718 24.05 -6.01 2.42
N LYS A 719 23.29 -6.70 1.56
CA LYS A 719 21.98 -7.28 1.88
C LYS A 719 22.08 -8.51 2.77
N TYR A 720 23.13 -9.33 2.58
CA TYR A 720 23.37 -10.57 3.33
C TYR A 720 24.77 -10.54 3.98
N PRO A 721 24.97 -9.69 5.01
CA PRO A 721 26.30 -9.40 5.56
C PRO A 721 26.99 -10.58 6.24
N ILE A 722 26.27 -11.65 6.54
CA ILE A 722 26.80 -12.89 7.13
C ILE A 722 27.02 -14.02 6.11
N TYR A 723 26.62 -13.82 4.84
CA TYR A 723 26.65 -14.87 3.81
C TYR A 723 28.03 -14.96 3.16
N VAL A 724 28.84 -15.92 3.62
CA VAL A 724 30.27 -16.03 3.30
C VAL A 724 30.53 -16.16 1.79
N ASP A 725 29.68 -16.88 1.06
CA ASP A 725 29.86 -17.14 -0.38
C ASP A 725 29.80 -15.86 -1.23
N ALA A 726 29.03 -14.86 -0.80
CA ALA A 726 28.99 -13.56 -1.46
C ALA A 726 30.33 -12.82 -1.35
N TYR A 727 30.96 -12.86 -0.17
CA TYR A 727 32.29 -12.30 0.04
C TYR A 727 33.34 -13.04 -0.79
N LEU A 728 33.27 -14.37 -0.85
CA LEU A 728 34.20 -15.18 -1.64
C LEU A 728 34.11 -14.84 -3.13
N ALA A 729 32.90 -14.72 -3.67
CA ALA A 729 32.68 -14.30 -5.05
C ALA A 729 33.21 -12.88 -5.28
N LEU A 730 32.91 -11.93 -4.40
CA LEU A 730 33.36 -10.53 -4.54
C LEU A 730 34.89 -10.39 -4.46
N LEU A 731 35.54 -11.13 -3.57
CA LEU A 731 37.00 -11.18 -3.47
C LEU A 731 37.67 -11.73 -4.73
N ASP A 732 36.98 -12.62 -5.46
CA ASP A 732 37.45 -13.08 -6.77
C ASP A 732 37.26 -12.02 -7.84
N ILE A 733 36.13 -11.30 -7.85
CA ILE A 733 35.92 -10.19 -8.79
C ILE A 733 36.94 -9.06 -8.58
N TYR A 734 37.20 -8.64 -7.35
CA TYR A 734 38.22 -7.61 -7.07
C TYR A 734 39.62 -8.05 -7.52
N HIS A 735 39.94 -9.33 -7.36
CA HIS A 735 41.19 -9.86 -7.85
C HIS A 735 41.26 -9.85 -9.39
N TRP A 736 40.24 -10.37 -10.07
CA TRP A 736 40.21 -10.43 -11.54
C TRP A 736 40.13 -9.05 -12.20
N SER A 737 39.55 -8.06 -11.52
CA SER A 737 39.44 -6.68 -12.00
C SER A 737 40.61 -5.76 -11.60
N GLY A 738 41.55 -6.25 -10.78
CA GLY A 738 42.66 -5.44 -10.25
C GLY A 738 42.27 -4.44 -9.15
N GLN A 739 41.02 -4.44 -8.67
CA GLN A 739 40.52 -3.54 -7.63
C GLN A 739 40.87 -4.04 -6.21
N ASN A 740 42.11 -4.49 -5.99
CA ASN A 740 42.54 -5.10 -4.71
C ASN A 740 42.44 -4.12 -3.52
N ASN A 741 42.51 -2.81 -3.77
CA ASN A 741 42.38 -1.77 -2.74
C ASN A 741 41.01 -1.79 -2.04
N LYS A 742 39.93 -2.16 -2.75
CA LYS A 742 38.58 -2.27 -2.18
C LYS A 742 38.46 -3.38 -1.11
N VAL A 743 39.41 -4.32 -1.09
CA VAL A 743 39.43 -5.44 -0.13
C VAL A 743 39.61 -4.96 1.32
N LEU A 744 40.29 -3.82 1.54
CA LEU A 744 40.49 -3.26 2.89
C LEU A 744 39.18 -2.87 3.57
N LEU A 745 38.24 -2.31 2.83
CA LEU A 745 36.90 -1.98 3.34
C LEU A 745 36.10 -3.26 3.61
N LEU A 746 36.24 -4.26 2.74
CA LEU A 746 35.56 -5.54 2.88
C LEU A 746 36.05 -6.33 4.12
N GLU A 747 37.34 -6.26 4.45
CA GLU A 747 37.89 -6.87 5.66
C GLU A 747 37.30 -6.27 6.93
N ARG A 748 37.06 -4.94 6.97
CA ARG A 748 36.40 -4.31 8.13
C ARG A 748 34.98 -4.84 8.33
N LYS A 749 34.23 -5.01 7.23
CA LYS A 749 32.89 -5.62 7.26
C LYS A 749 32.94 -7.07 7.75
N LEU A 750 33.85 -7.88 7.20
CA LEU A 750 34.05 -9.28 7.62
C LEU A 750 34.34 -9.40 9.12
N LYS A 751 35.23 -8.54 9.66
CA LYS A 751 35.53 -8.50 11.10
C LYS A 751 34.33 -8.06 11.93
N PHE A 752 33.61 -7.03 11.51
CA PHE A 752 32.42 -6.53 12.19
C PHE A 752 31.33 -7.59 12.30
N HIS A 753 31.15 -8.41 11.26
CA HIS A 753 30.17 -9.50 11.24
C HIS A 753 30.69 -10.84 11.78
N GLY A 754 31.92 -10.89 12.31
CA GLY A 754 32.49 -12.10 12.90
C GLY A 754 32.75 -13.24 11.91
N ILE A 755 32.89 -12.96 10.61
CA ILE A 755 33.13 -13.99 9.59
C ILE A 755 34.61 -14.43 9.63
N ASN A 756 34.83 -15.73 9.83
CA ASN A 756 36.16 -16.31 10.04
C ASN A 756 36.41 -17.60 9.24
N SER A 757 36.07 -17.61 7.94
CA SER A 757 36.33 -18.75 7.04
C SER A 757 37.80 -18.80 6.59
N ASN A 758 38.36 -20.01 6.46
CA ASN A 758 39.73 -20.21 5.95
C ASN A 758 39.88 -19.70 4.50
N GLU A 759 38.88 -19.89 3.65
CA GLU A 759 38.92 -19.44 2.26
C GLU A 759 38.96 -17.91 2.16
N VAL A 760 38.19 -17.23 3.02
CA VAL A 760 38.21 -15.76 3.12
C VAL A 760 39.61 -15.28 3.52
N LYS A 761 40.24 -15.91 4.51
CA LYS A 761 41.62 -15.55 4.93
C LYS A 761 42.62 -15.70 3.79
N VAL A 762 42.54 -16.78 3.02
CA VAL A 762 43.43 -17.02 1.89
C VAL A 762 43.27 -15.92 0.83
N LYS A 763 42.03 -15.59 0.44
CA LYS A 763 41.76 -14.55 -0.57
C LYS A 763 42.13 -13.15 -0.06
N LEU A 764 41.91 -12.84 1.21
CA LEU A 764 42.35 -11.59 1.83
C LEU A 764 43.87 -11.46 1.83
N LYS A 765 44.59 -12.54 2.19
CA LYS A 765 46.05 -12.57 2.15
C LYS A 765 46.56 -12.31 0.73
N ARG A 766 46.00 -13.02 -0.28
CA ARG A 766 46.31 -12.81 -1.70
C ARG A 766 46.19 -11.34 -2.10
N ALA A 767 45.07 -10.68 -1.75
CA ALA A 767 44.85 -9.28 -2.11
C ALA A 767 45.85 -8.33 -1.43
N LYS A 768 46.19 -8.57 -0.16
CA LYS A 768 47.18 -7.77 0.58
C LYS A 768 48.60 -7.93 0.03
N ASP A 769 48.97 -9.16 -0.32
CA ASP A 769 50.29 -9.43 -0.92
C ASP A 769 50.44 -8.70 -2.26
N LEU A 770 49.37 -8.63 -3.07
CA LEU A 770 49.35 -7.85 -4.32
C LEU A 770 49.44 -6.34 -4.08
N LEU A 771 48.70 -5.79 -3.11
CA LEU A 771 48.77 -4.37 -2.77
C LEU A 771 50.17 -3.96 -2.34
N LYS A 772 50.83 -4.79 -1.53
CA LYS A 772 52.22 -4.54 -1.11
C LYS A 772 53.19 -4.56 -2.30
N GLN A 773 53.02 -5.49 -3.24
CA GLN A 773 53.83 -5.51 -4.46
C GLN A 773 53.62 -4.26 -5.33
N ASP A 774 52.41 -3.73 -5.39
CA ASP A 774 52.11 -2.50 -6.14
C ASP A 774 52.73 -1.26 -5.46
N GLU A 775 52.70 -1.19 -4.12
CA GLU A 775 53.38 -0.16 -3.33
C GLU A 775 54.91 -0.23 -3.50
N ASP A 776 55.49 -1.43 -3.42
CA ASP A 776 56.93 -1.67 -3.60
C ASP A 776 57.39 -1.30 -5.03
N LYS A 777 56.57 -1.57 -6.05
CA LYS A 777 56.86 -1.14 -7.43
C LYS A 777 56.75 0.37 -7.63
N ALA A 778 55.77 1.00 -6.97
CA ALA A 778 55.58 2.46 -7.05
C ALA A 778 56.75 3.21 -6.39
N SER A 779 57.24 2.73 -5.25
CA SER A 779 58.42 3.30 -4.58
C SER A 779 59.70 3.13 -5.40
N LEU A 780 59.94 1.94 -5.97
CA LEU A 780 61.07 1.68 -6.89
C LEU A 780 61.03 2.56 -8.15
N ALA A 781 59.84 2.82 -8.71
CA ALA A 781 59.65 3.70 -9.87
C ALA A 781 59.88 5.19 -9.54
N GLN A 782 59.70 5.58 -8.28
CA GLN A 782 59.95 6.93 -7.79
C GLN A 782 61.45 7.15 -7.51
N GLU A 783 62.13 6.17 -6.93
CA GLU A 783 63.60 6.17 -6.74
C GLU A 783 64.38 6.18 -8.06
N THR A 784 63.90 5.49 -9.11
CA THR A 784 64.52 5.52 -10.45
C THR A 784 64.31 6.84 -11.20
N LYS A 785 63.28 7.63 -10.86
CA LYS A 785 63.09 8.99 -11.39
C LYS A 785 63.98 10.02 -10.69
N GLU A 786 64.26 9.85 -9.41
CA GLU A 786 65.14 10.74 -8.64
C GLU A 786 66.64 10.46 -8.85
N SER A 787 67.00 9.27 -9.33
CA SER A 787 68.40 8.87 -9.62
C SER A 787 68.84 9.06 -11.08
N ALA A 788 68.00 9.65 -11.94
CA ALA A 788 68.40 10.02 -13.30
C ALA A 788 69.41 11.19 -13.27
N PRO A 789 70.64 11.04 -13.80
CA PRO A 789 71.65 12.10 -13.72
C PRO A 789 71.23 13.30 -14.55
N VAL A 790 71.27 14.49 -13.95
CA VAL A 790 71.16 15.78 -14.63
C VAL A 790 72.32 15.89 -15.62
N MET A 791 72.04 15.66 -16.90
CA MET A 791 72.97 15.96 -17.99
C MET A 791 73.11 17.48 -18.09
N ILE A 792 74.17 18.01 -17.47
CA ILE A 792 74.64 19.38 -17.67
C ILE A 792 75.11 19.49 -19.13
N GLY A 793 74.33 20.15 -19.97
CA GLY A 793 74.71 20.48 -21.34
C GLY A 793 75.89 21.46 -21.37
N LYS A 794 76.97 21.06 -22.04
CA LYS A 794 78.06 21.93 -22.50
C LYS A 794 77.85 22.26 -23.99
N GLY A 795 77.84 23.55 -24.34
CA GLY A 795 78.07 24.13 -25.68
C GLY A 795 76.98 23.82 -26.73
N ILE A 796 76.56 24.71 -27.63
CA ILE A 796 77.18 25.88 -28.28
C ILE A 796 76.08 26.93 -28.51
#